data_AF-A0A284S991-F1
#
_entry.id   AF-A0A284S991-F1
#
_cell.length_a   1.000
_cell.length_b   1.000
_cell.length_c   1.000
_cell.angle_alpha   90.00
_cell.angle_beta   90.00
_cell.angle_gamma   90.00
#
_symmetry.space_group_name_H-M   'P 1'
#
loop_
_entity.id
_entity.type
_entity.pdbx_description
1 polymer ?
#
loop_
_entity_poly.entity_id
_entity_poly.type
_entity_poly.pdbx_seq_one_letter_code
_entity_poly.pdbx_strand_id
1 'polypeptide(L)'
;MWNYNPKKHGKSGPAWDVTVSDGTNNQPSAPATERYQHTHFSTKTKAGPTGERVRPSIRRSTVTLAALESEHPVMEDLYPSIADLSSGSFLDPDYVPSAEVLEGIEETETITRAERPLGIEFLNEILKLDAFKTEDNACEVCKVDSGLFRCLSCMDTRCLCQTCMVAAHEGLPLHRIEEWCSSFFRKTTLAQLGLKYELGHEYRTPCLFPAIVPDFVVVDTEGIHTVNMAFCNCTQGIPRHIQLLRQRLFPATTIYPHSAFTFRVLHLFQLLSFMSKVSAYEFYHTLARLTDNSGMHAPPDRYQAFLRVLREWRHIHALKRFGRGHEPEGIQGTKQGELALRCPACPQRSINLPPDWNQNLATCWLYRLFLAIDVNFRLRRLNVSSDRSDPGLNLGYAYFVDETAFRNHIDMFGKVIPEEEKSTCNNHDAVKLANSRGGHGAAATGVGAVVCGRHDMKRPLSVGDLQKGERYLNMDYFVLSTLTDDTPPDLVISYDIACQWHKNFFAQISEYPELLRPKQLERNILYLVPKFHLPAHILKCRDDFSFNFSAKVGRTDGEAPERGWAATNALAASTKEMGPGARRDTLDDHFGDYNWRKIITLAETLYGRLKEAVKARLEHVEEFIGYEDALQAEHSESVHSWRQIVLLWESDRTQPNPFSPTLRSVTENAVRLELARQEKIASAVEIRHDVSPSELIAQGLQLEEAQVRLQCDINALGSHSTDLQRTKVQAQDNHIQRKIEAWIEVQKIYMPRTTLLRTRMKTAVPLEPLYRLQRFPSISLPPHSGSTLLI
;
A
#
# COMPACT_ATOMS: atom_id res chain seq x y z
N MET A 1 -5.31 -5.42 46.71
CA MET A 1 -6.28 -6.33 47.38
C MET A 1 -7.64 -6.20 46.69
N TRP A 2 -8.59 -7.10 47.00
CA TRP A 2 -9.89 -7.35 46.35
C TRP A 2 -9.82 -8.29 45.14
N ASN A 3 -9.94 -9.59 45.44
CA ASN A 3 -10.25 -10.65 44.50
C ASN A 3 -11.77 -10.70 44.28
N TYR A 4 -12.22 -10.91 43.04
CA TYR A 4 -13.57 -11.42 42.77
C TYR A 4 -13.54 -12.40 41.60
N ASN A 5 -14.23 -13.54 41.76
CA ASN A 5 -14.06 -14.72 40.91
C ASN A 5 -15.43 -15.41 40.69
N PRO A 6 -16.07 -15.27 39.51
CA PRO A 6 -17.35 -15.89 39.23
C PRO A 6 -17.21 -17.29 38.61
N LYS A 7 -17.85 -18.29 39.24
CA LYS A 7 -17.89 -19.69 38.78
C LYS A 7 -18.72 -19.84 37.49
N LYS A 8 -18.27 -20.71 36.58
CA LYS A 8 -19.08 -21.20 35.45
C LYS A 8 -20.11 -22.23 35.94
N HIS A 9 -21.38 -22.08 35.54
CA HIS A 9 -22.36 -23.16 35.56
C HIS A 9 -22.49 -23.76 34.15
N GLY A 10 -22.50 -25.09 34.06
CA GLY A 10 -22.69 -25.81 32.79
C GLY A 10 -24.13 -26.20 32.51
N LYS A 11 -24.41 -26.57 31.26
CA LYS A 11 -25.51 -27.46 30.85
C LYS A 11 -24.97 -28.49 29.86
N SER A 12 -25.59 -29.66 29.82
CA SER A 12 -25.00 -30.92 29.34
C SER A 12 -25.70 -31.53 28.12
N GLY A 13 -24.90 -32.13 27.23
CA GLY A 13 -25.27 -33.29 26.40
C GLY A 13 -25.74 -33.02 24.97
N PRO A 14 -25.79 -34.05 24.11
CA PRO A 14 -25.56 -35.48 24.39
C PRO A 14 -24.26 -36.05 23.78
N ALA A 15 -23.92 -37.29 24.17
CA ALA A 15 -22.82 -38.09 23.62
C ALA A 15 -23.33 -39.15 22.62
N TRP A 16 -22.42 -39.67 21.78
CA TRP A 16 -22.59 -40.93 21.05
C TRP A 16 -21.24 -41.66 20.94
N ASP A 17 -21.24 -42.95 21.26
CA ASP A 17 -20.07 -43.85 21.27
C ASP A 17 -19.68 -44.36 19.88
N VAL A 18 -18.37 -44.59 19.65
CA VAL A 18 -17.88 -45.67 18.75
C VAL A 18 -16.56 -46.27 19.29
N THR A 19 -16.67 -47.46 19.88
CA THR A 19 -15.73 -48.60 19.99
C THR A 19 -14.20 -48.42 20.05
N VAL A 20 -13.59 -49.08 21.04
CA VAL A 20 -12.17 -49.44 21.12
C VAL A 20 -11.93 -50.87 20.59
N SER A 21 -10.82 -51.12 19.88
CA SER A 21 -10.28 -52.47 19.67
C SER A 21 -8.74 -52.48 19.46
N ASP A 22 -8.04 -52.81 20.55
CA ASP A 22 -6.74 -53.51 20.73
C ASP A 22 -5.60 -53.54 19.69
N GLY A 23 -4.38 -53.33 20.21
CA GLY A 23 -3.10 -53.86 19.69
C GLY A 23 -2.24 -52.87 18.89
N THR A 24 -0.91 -52.74 19.08
CA THR A 24 0.05 -53.42 19.99
C THR A 24 1.25 -52.49 20.33
N ASN A 25 2.07 -52.89 21.31
CA ASN A 25 3.26 -52.16 21.80
C ASN A 25 4.31 -51.83 20.72
N ASN A 26 4.91 -50.63 20.82
CA ASN A 26 6.36 -50.47 21.02
C ASN A 26 6.75 -49.01 21.39
N GLN A 27 7.56 -48.85 22.44
CA GLN A 27 8.18 -47.57 22.82
C GLN A 27 9.46 -47.31 22.00
N PRO A 28 9.75 -46.05 21.60
CA PRO A 28 11.10 -45.56 21.38
C PRO A 28 11.62 -44.85 22.64
N SER A 29 12.86 -45.16 23.03
CA SER A 29 13.59 -44.53 24.13
C SER A 29 14.17 -43.17 23.76
N ALA A 30 14.51 -42.36 24.77
CA ALA A 30 15.15 -41.06 24.59
C ALA A 30 16.63 -41.19 24.17
N PRO A 31 17.14 -40.35 23.25
CA PRO A 31 18.57 -40.21 22.99
C PRO A 31 19.22 -39.28 24.03
N ALA A 32 20.48 -39.57 24.36
CA ALA A 32 21.21 -38.95 25.46
C ALA A 32 21.93 -37.64 25.08
N THR A 33 22.39 -36.92 26.09
CA THR A 33 23.25 -35.74 25.99
C THR A 33 24.61 -36.07 25.34
N GLU A 34 24.95 -35.41 24.24
CA GLU A 34 26.34 -35.35 23.76
C GLU A 34 27.02 -34.02 24.12
N ARG A 35 28.29 -34.12 24.49
CA ARG A 35 29.12 -33.00 24.94
C ARG A 35 29.71 -32.28 23.74
N TYR A 36 29.53 -30.96 23.64
CA TYR A 36 30.28 -30.14 22.67
C TYR A 36 31.78 -30.21 22.99
N GLN A 37 32.57 -30.71 22.04
CA GLN A 37 34.03 -30.63 22.07
C GLN A 37 34.51 -29.34 21.40
N HIS A 38 35.44 -28.64 22.03
CA HIS A 38 36.13 -27.50 21.42
C HIS A 38 37.12 -27.97 20.36
N THR A 39 37.03 -27.45 19.14
CA THR A 39 38.01 -27.68 18.09
C THR A 39 39.24 -26.79 18.27
N HIS A 40 40.36 -27.40 18.68
CA HIS A 40 41.67 -26.74 18.65
C HIS A 40 42.15 -26.56 17.20
N PHE A 41 42.42 -25.33 16.79
CA PHE A 41 43.15 -25.04 15.55
C PHE A 41 44.66 -25.08 15.78
N SER A 42 45.36 -25.95 15.06
CA SER A 42 46.83 -26.05 15.09
C SER A 42 47.44 -25.21 13.98
N THR A 43 48.30 -24.26 14.36
CA THR A 43 49.11 -23.48 13.41
C THR A 43 50.34 -24.29 13.00
N LYS A 44 50.50 -24.54 11.70
CA LYS A 44 51.76 -25.01 11.10
C LYS A 44 52.25 -24.03 10.05
N THR A 45 53.18 -23.19 10.46
CA THR A 45 54.01 -22.38 9.56
C THR A 45 54.98 -23.28 8.77
N LYS A 46 55.23 -22.92 7.50
CA LYS A 46 56.40 -23.35 6.75
C LYS A 46 57.02 -22.14 6.05
N ALA A 47 58.34 -22.03 6.12
CA ALA A 47 59.13 -20.96 5.52
C ALA A 47 59.31 -21.15 3.99
N GLY A 48 59.76 -20.10 3.31
CA GLY A 48 59.99 -20.06 1.85
C GLY A 48 61.21 -20.89 1.36
N PRO A 49 61.71 -20.63 0.13
CA PRO A 49 62.57 -19.45 -0.04
C PRO A 49 62.65 -18.78 -1.45
N THR A 50 63.41 -17.68 -1.52
CA THR A 50 64.18 -17.09 -2.65
C THR A 50 63.50 -16.52 -3.91
N GLY A 51 63.85 -15.26 -4.23
CA GLY A 51 63.67 -14.59 -5.54
C GLY A 51 63.93 -13.07 -5.45
N GLU A 52 64.88 -12.52 -6.23
CA GLU A 52 65.42 -11.15 -6.05
C GLU A 52 65.08 -10.19 -7.23
N ARG A 53 64.87 -8.88 -6.93
CA ARG A 53 64.84 -7.70 -7.86
C ARG A 53 63.64 -7.63 -8.84
N VAL A 54 63.23 -6.49 -9.45
CA VAL A 54 63.85 -5.17 -9.75
C VAL A 54 62.79 -4.02 -9.63
N ARG A 55 63.20 -2.77 -9.32
CA ARG A 55 62.40 -1.53 -9.52
C ARG A 55 62.75 -0.85 -10.86
N PRO A 56 61.79 -0.21 -11.54
CA PRO A 56 61.79 1.27 -11.62
C PRO A 56 60.36 1.84 -11.54
N SER A 57 60.05 3.13 -11.40
CA SER A 57 60.66 4.40 -10.96
C SER A 57 59.75 5.51 -11.56
N ILE A 58 59.54 6.58 -10.82
CA ILE A 58 58.56 7.64 -11.10
C ILE A 58 58.94 8.49 -12.33
N ARG A 59 57.94 8.99 -13.08
CA ARG A 59 58.03 10.33 -13.73
C ARG A 59 56.77 11.17 -13.53
N ARG A 60 56.96 12.39 -13.01
CA ARG A 60 56.03 13.54 -13.04
C ARG A 60 56.46 14.49 -14.16
N SER A 61 55.50 15.16 -14.81
CA SER A 61 55.61 16.56 -15.32
C SER A 61 54.31 16.89 -16.09
N THR A 62 53.39 17.69 -15.51
CA THR A 62 53.21 19.15 -15.64
C THR A 62 52.55 19.64 -16.93
N VAL A 63 51.49 20.44 -16.72
CA VAL A 63 50.70 21.18 -17.72
C VAL A 63 51.45 22.46 -18.15
N THR A 64 51.21 22.93 -19.38
CA THR A 64 51.46 24.31 -19.82
C THR A 64 50.20 24.88 -20.49
N LEU A 65 50.02 26.20 -20.40
CA LEU A 65 48.81 26.92 -20.78
C LEU A 65 49.20 28.29 -21.37
N ALA A 66 48.61 28.65 -22.50
CA ALA A 66 48.69 29.99 -23.12
C ALA A 66 47.57 30.12 -24.19
N ALA A 67 47.05 31.30 -24.56
CA ALA A 67 46.91 32.62 -23.91
C ALA A 67 46.06 33.53 -24.86
N LEU A 68 45.68 34.73 -24.40
CA LEU A 68 45.08 35.87 -25.13
C LEU A 68 43.55 35.75 -25.42
N GLU A 69 42.64 36.50 -24.76
CA GLU A 69 42.42 37.98 -24.72
C GLU A 69 41.76 38.52 -26.01
N SER A 70 40.74 39.38 -26.02
CA SER A 70 40.11 40.25 -25.00
C SER A 70 38.54 40.23 -25.15
N GLU A 71 37.66 40.96 -24.45
CA GLU A 71 37.77 42.01 -23.41
C GLU A 71 36.50 42.02 -22.49
N HIS A 72 36.15 43.18 -21.89
CA HIS A 72 35.03 43.47 -20.96
C HIS A 72 34.30 44.76 -21.40
N PRO A 73 33.10 45.20 -20.87
CA PRO A 73 32.63 45.12 -19.46
C PRO A 73 31.08 44.92 -19.27
N VAL A 74 30.39 45.06 -18.11
CA VAL A 74 30.57 44.74 -16.65
C VAL A 74 29.17 44.87 -15.96
N MET A 75 28.74 43.87 -15.17
CA MET A 75 27.65 43.86 -14.13
C MET A 75 26.21 44.30 -14.53
N GLU A 76 25.12 43.83 -13.91
CA GLU A 76 24.86 42.87 -12.80
C GLU A 76 23.43 42.34 -12.93
N ASP A 77 23.18 41.04 -12.75
CA ASP A 77 22.02 40.51 -11.99
C ASP A 77 22.14 38.98 -11.81
N LEU A 78 21.70 38.48 -10.65
CA LEU A 78 21.92 37.09 -10.24
C LEU A 78 20.84 36.10 -10.73
N TYR A 79 21.15 34.80 -10.59
CA TYR A 79 20.35 33.58 -10.82
C TYR A 79 20.44 32.92 -12.21
N PRO A 80 21.24 31.84 -12.35
CA PRO A 80 21.18 30.95 -13.50
C PRO A 80 19.89 30.12 -13.55
N SER A 81 19.36 29.94 -14.76
CA SER A 81 18.24 29.08 -15.09
C SER A 81 18.47 27.62 -14.68
N ILE A 82 17.56 27.04 -13.89
CA ILE A 82 17.49 25.58 -13.67
C ILE A 82 16.76 24.93 -14.86
N ALA A 83 17.51 24.71 -15.94
CA ALA A 83 17.30 23.53 -16.76
C ALA A 83 18.11 22.38 -16.15
N ASP A 84 17.75 21.14 -16.49
CA ASP A 84 18.42 19.90 -16.05
C ASP A 84 18.34 19.57 -14.53
N LEU A 85 17.12 19.32 -14.06
CA LEU A 85 16.89 18.34 -12.98
C LEU A 85 16.03 17.20 -13.50
N SER A 86 16.71 16.24 -14.12
CA SER A 86 16.16 14.93 -14.50
C SER A 86 16.05 14.01 -13.28
N SER A 87 15.14 13.03 -13.37
CA SER A 87 14.89 12.03 -12.34
C SER A 87 16.09 11.11 -12.04
N GLY A 88 16.47 10.99 -10.77
CA GLY A 88 17.40 9.99 -10.23
C GLY A 88 17.32 10.01 -8.69
N SER A 89 17.06 8.88 -8.02
CA SER A 89 18.04 7.84 -7.69
C SER A 89 18.96 8.26 -6.53
N PHE A 90 18.94 7.49 -5.43
CA PHE A 90 19.70 7.73 -4.21
C PHE A 90 21.14 7.20 -4.35
N LEU A 91 21.88 7.68 -5.35
CA LEU A 91 23.31 7.41 -5.56
C LEU A 91 24.01 8.67 -6.08
N ASP A 92 25.29 8.77 -5.72
CA ASP A 92 26.16 9.93 -5.90
C ASP A 92 26.32 10.33 -7.40
N PRO A 93 26.04 11.58 -7.80
CA PRO A 93 26.19 12.02 -9.19
C PRO A 93 27.64 11.98 -9.73
N ASP A 94 28.66 11.87 -8.86
CA ASP A 94 30.06 11.75 -9.26
C ASP A 94 30.53 10.29 -9.49
N TYR A 95 29.64 9.29 -9.39
CA TYR A 95 30.01 7.89 -9.67
C TYR A 95 30.12 7.60 -11.17
N VAL A 96 31.34 7.74 -11.71
CA VAL A 96 31.69 7.34 -13.08
C VAL A 96 32.04 5.84 -13.11
N PRO A 97 31.26 4.97 -13.80
CA PRO A 97 31.67 3.60 -14.05
C PRO A 97 32.83 3.60 -15.05
N SER A 98 33.89 2.83 -14.77
CA SER A 98 34.99 2.64 -15.72
C SER A 98 34.48 1.92 -16.97
N ALA A 99 34.48 2.62 -18.10
CA ALA A 99 34.03 2.07 -19.37
C ALA A 99 35.09 1.12 -19.97
N GLU A 100 34.87 -0.18 -19.84
CA GLU A 100 35.44 -1.19 -20.74
C GLU A 100 34.32 -2.10 -21.25
N VAL A 101 34.45 -2.50 -22.52
CA VAL A 101 33.64 -3.47 -23.27
C VAL A 101 32.20 -3.05 -23.66
N LEU A 102 32.11 -2.40 -24.83
CA LEU A 102 31.01 -2.62 -25.78
C LEU A 102 31.58 -3.30 -27.04
N GLU A 103 31.71 -4.62 -27.00
CA GLU A 103 31.75 -5.45 -28.22
C GLU A 103 31.19 -6.84 -27.86
N GLY A 104 30.25 -7.33 -28.68
CA GLY A 104 29.32 -8.38 -28.25
C GLY A 104 29.84 -9.80 -28.39
N ILE A 105 29.71 -10.59 -27.32
CA ILE A 105 29.80 -12.05 -27.33
C ILE A 105 28.66 -12.60 -26.45
N GLU A 106 27.99 -13.67 -26.92
CA GLU A 106 27.05 -14.45 -26.10
C GLU A 106 27.83 -15.21 -25.02
N GLU A 107 28.01 -14.63 -23.83
CA GLU A 107 28.56 -15.34 -22.69
C GLU A 107 27.48 -15.68 -21.66
N THR A 108 27.40 -16.97 -21.34
CA THR A 108 26.61 -17.50 -20.23
C THR A 108 27.05 -16.84 -18.92
N GLU A 109 26.11 -16.22 -18.18
CA GLU A 109 26.37 -15.63 -16.86
C GLU A 109 26.75 -16.68 -15.80
N THR A 110 27.99 -17.17 -15.83
CA THR A 110 28.64 -17.63 -14.62
C THR A 110 28.91 -16.42 -13.75
N ILE A 111 28.00 -16.15 -12.80
CA ILE A 111 28.18 -15.14 -11.75
C ILE A 111 29.49 -15.47 -11.03
N THR A 112 30.55 -14.76 -11.38
CA THR A 112 31.84 -14.81 -10.69
C THR A 112 31.60 -14.24 -9.30
N ARG A 113 31.58 -15.15 -8.33
CA ARG A 113 31.32 -14.83 -6.93
C ARG A 113 32.47 -13.96 -6.43
N ALA A 114 32.28 -12.64 -6.51
CA ALA A 114 33.26 -11.65 -6.10
C ALA A 114 33.87 -12.03 -4.74
N GLU A 115 35.20 -11.95 -4.64
CA GLU A 115 35.91 -12.33 -3.42
C GLU A 115 35.32 -11.56 -2.24
N ARG A 116 34.96 -12.27 -1.17
CA ARG A 116 34.33 -11.65 -0.01
C ARG A 116 35.35 -10.72 0.65
N PRO A 117 35.16 -9.39 0.69
CA PRO A 117 36.19 -8.43 1.10
C PRO A 117 36.47 -8.43 2.62
N LEU A 118 35.79 -9.29 3.39
CA LEU A 118 35.91 -9.38 4.84
C LEU A 118 37.10 -10.26 5.23
N GLY A 119 38.30 -9.68 5.20
CA GLY A 119 39.55 -10.31 5.65
C GLY A 119 39.76 -10.32 7.16
N ILE A 120 40.83 -10.97 7.62
CA ILE A 120 41.25 -11.04 9.02
C ILE A 120 41.50 -9.66 9.65
N GLU A 121 41.87 -8.67 8.83
CA GLU A 121 42.08 -7.28 9.24
C GLU A 121 40.82 -6.65 9.83
N PHE A 122 39.66 -6.82 9.18
CA PHE A 122 38.37 -6.34 9.72
C PHE A 122 38.04 -6.97 11.07
N LEU A 123 38.28 -8.28 11.22
CA LEU A 123 38.07 -8.96 12.49
C LEU A 123 39.03 -8.45 13.58
N ASN A 124 40.30 -8.22 13.25
CA ASN A 124 41.28 -7.68 14.18
C ASN A 124 40.93 -6.27 14.64
N GLU A 125 40.49 -5.37 13.74
CA GLU A 125 40.07 -4.02 14.15
C GLU A 125 38.78 -4.02 14.99
N ILE A 126 37.82 -4.91 14.70
CA ILE A 126 36.64 -5.08 15.56
C ILE A 126 37.04 -5.61 16.94
N LEU A 127 37.90 -6.63 17.03
CA LEU A 127 38.37 -7.17 18.32
C LEU A 127 39.19 -6.16 19.14
N LYS A 128 39.92 -5.24 18.49
CA LYS A 128 40.59 -4.13 19.17
C LYS A 128 39.61 -3.16 19.85
N LEU A 129 38.39 -3.01 19.32
CA LEU A 129 37.34 -2.20 19.97
C LEU A 129 36.77 -2.89 21.21
N ASP A 130 36.84 -4.23 21.31
CA ASP A 130 36.44 -4.99 22.50
C ASP A 130 37.57 -5.12 23.55
N ALA A 131 38.81 -4.90 23.15
CA ALA A 131 39.98 -4.99 24.04
C ALA A 131 40.07 -3.81 25.03
N PHE A 132 40.59 -4.07 26.23
CA PHE A 132 40.99 -3.05 27.18
C PHE A 132 42.47 -2.68 26.98
N LYS A 133 42.79 -1.38 26.99
CA LYS A 133 44.18 -0.89 26.83
C LYS A 133 44.95 -1.12 28.14
N THR A 134 45.97 -1.97 28.10
CA THR A 134 46.65 -2.49 29.30
C THR A 134 47.84 -1.68 29.82
N GLU A 135 48.31 -0.66 29.09
CA GLU A 135 49.68 -0.16 29.29
C GLU A 135 49.88 0.68 30.56
N ASP A 136 48.90 1.51 30.96
CA ASP A 136 48.99 2.33 32.19
C ASP A 136 47.78 2.20 33.13
N ASN A 137 46.64 1.67 32.67
CA ASN A 137 45.33 1.69 33.33
C ASN A 137 44.85 3.09 33.81
N ALA A 138 45.54 4.18 33.49
CA ALA A 138 45.22 5.53 33.91
C ALA A 138 44.09 6.13 33.06
N CYS A 139 43.21 6.90 33.71
CA CYS A 139 42.13 7.64 33.07
C CYS A 139 42.68 8.53 31.95
N GLU A 140 42.20 8.34 30.72
CA GLU A 140 42.75 9.03 29.56
C GLU A 140 42.53 10.56 29.57
N VAL A 141 41.72 11.07 30.51
CA VAL A 141 41.48 12.51 30.75
C VAL A 141 42.26 13.05 31.96
N CYS A 142 42.03 12.57 33.18
CA CYS A 142 42.69 13.15 34.37
C CYS A 142 44.12 12.63 34.61
N LYS A 143 44.49 11.47 34.03
CA LYS A 143 45.79 10.80 34.20
C LYS A 143 46.19 10.46 35.66
N VAL A 144 45.25 10.57 36.61
CA VAL A 144 45.46 10.30 38.05
C VAL A 144 44.75 9.02 38.49
N ASP A 145 43.43 8.95 38.29
CA ASP A 145 42.61 7.81 38.69
C ASP A 145 42.64 6.68 37.64
N SER A 146 42.24 5.47 38.01
CA SER A 146 42.11 4.34 37.08
C SER A 146 41.01 4.55 36.04
N GLY A 147 41.36 4.42 34.76
CA GLY A 147 40.48 4.49 33.61
C GLY A 147 39.78 3.17 33.34
N LEU A 148 38.74 2.83 34.11
CA LEU A 148 38.05 1.53 34.04
C LEU A 148 36.75 1.55 33.24
N PHE A 149 36.23 2.73 32.88
CA PHE A 149 34.91 2.86 32.24
C PHE A 149 35.01 3.33 30.80
N ARG A 150 34.21 2.73 29.90
CA ARG A 150 34.06 3.17 28.50
C ARG A 150 32.60 3.42 28.16
N CYS A 151 32.34 4.27 27.17
CA CYS A 151 30.99 4.51 26.65
C CYS A 151 30.83 3.83 25.28
N LEU A 152 29.72 3.10 25.08
CA LEU A 152 29.36 2.48 23.79
C LEU A 152 28.47 3.35 22.90
N SER A 153 28.04 4.51 23.41
CA SER A 153 27.17 5.47 22.70
C SER A 153 27.97 6.64 22.11
N CYS A 154 29.14 6.94 22.69
CA CYS A 154 30.07 7.93 22.16
C CYS A 154 30.96 7.33 21.06
N MET A 155 31.38 8.16 20.11
CA MET A 155 32.49 7.83 19.19
C MET A 155 33.86 7.84 19.89
N ASP A 156 33.90 8.22 21.16
CA ASP A 156 35.09 8.27 22.00
C ASP A 156 35.41 6.90 22.57
N THR A 157 36.48 6.27 22.09
CA THR A 157 36.94 4.94 22.49
C THR A 157 37.83 4.95 23.75
N ARG A 158 37.97 6.11 24.41
CA ARG A 158 38.84 6.26 25.58
C ARG A 158 38.25 5.65 26.85
N CYS A 159 39.12 5.12 27.71
CA CYS A 159 38.74 4.64 29.04
C CYS A 159 38.96 5.74 30.10
N LEU A 160 37.93 6.01 30.90
CA LEU A 160 37.85 7.10 31.87
C LEU A 160 37.63 6.56 33.29
N CYS A 161 38.03 7.34 34.31
CA CYS A 161 37.63 7.08 35.68
C CYS A 161 36.17 7.48 35.92
N GLN A 162 35.58 7.03 37.03
CA GLN A 162 34.19 7.31 37.38
C GLN A 162 33.85 8.81 37.32
N THR A 163 34.69 9.66 37.92
CA THR A 163 34.48 11.11 37.96
C THR A 163 34.51 11.74 36.57
N CYS A 164 35.50 11.40 35.74
CA CYS A 164 35.57 11.89 34.36
C CYS A 164 34.43 11.35 33.49
N MET A 165 33.99 10.10 33.72
CA MET A 165 32.88 9.50 32.99
C MET A 165 31.56 10.23 33.30
N VAL A 166 31.27 10.51 34.57
CA VAL A 166 30.08 11.28 34.99
C VAL A 166 30.14 12.72 34.46
N ALA A 167 31.28 13.40 34.56
CA ALA A 167 31.43 14.77 34.07
C ALA A 167 31.28 14.89 32.54
N ALA A 168 31.79 13.91 31.78
CA ALA A 168 31.65 13.87 30.32
C ALA A 168 30.20 13.61 29.87
N HIS A 169 29.39 12.92 30.69
CA HIS A 169 28.03 12.49 30.34
C HIS A 169 26.91 13.25 31.07
N GLU A 170 27.23 14.38 31.71
CA GLU A 170 26.26 15.24 32.40
C GLU A 170 25.05 15.62 31.51
N GLY A 171 25.30 15.93 30.24
CA GLY A 171 24.27 16.22 29.23
C GLY A 171 23.77 14.99 28.45
N LEU A 172 24.30 13.80 28.76
CA LEU A 172 24.10 12.55 28.01
C LEU A 172 23.70 11.37 28.95
N PRO A 173 22.71 11.54 29.84
CA PRO A 173 22.43 10.60 30.94
C PRO A 173 21.89 9.23 30.50
N LEU A 174 21.61 9.05 29.22
CA LEU A 174 21.09 7.80 28.63
C LEU A 174 22.18 7.02 27.87
N HIS A 175 23.43 7.47 27.87
CA HIS A 175 24.52 6.73 27.22
C HIS A 175 24.80 5.39 27.93
N ARG A 176 25.17 4.38 27.14
CA ARG A 176 25.45 3.01 27.61
C ARG A 176 26.93 2.90 28.00
N ILE A 177 27.18 2.46 29.23
CA ILE A 177 28.52 2.41 29.83
C ILE A 177 28.91 0.97 30.14
N GLU A 178 30.20 0.66 30.03
CA GLU A 178 30.78 -0.59 30.50
C GLU A 178 31.97 -0.32 31.43
N GLU A 179 32.17 -1.24 32.36
CA GLU A 179 33.22 -1.28 33.37
C GLU A 179 34.15 -2.46 33.09
N TRP A 180 35.46 -2.26 33.12
CA TRP A 180 36.44 -3.33 33.00
C TRP A 180 36.55 -4.15 34.29
N CYS A 181 36.05 -5.39 34.27
CA CYS A 181 36.10 -6.32 35.40
C CYS A 181 37.30 -7.28 35.28
N SER A 182 38.50 -6.72 35.11
CA SER A 182 39.83 -7.36 34.94
C SER A 182 40.02 -8.36 33.79
N SER A 183 38.94 -8.90 33.23
CA SER A 183 38.94 -9.98 32.23
C SER A 183 37.96 -9.73 31.07
N PHE A 184 36.88 -9.00 31.31
CA PHE A 184 35.92 -8.57 30.29
C PHE A 184 35.24 -7.26 30.72
N PHE A 185 34.59 -6.60 29.75
CA PHE A 185 33.74 -5.45 30.00
C PHE A 185 32.34 -5.89 30.45
N ARG A 186 31.89 -5.39 31.61
CA ARG A 186 30.56 -5.61 32.15
C ARG A 186 29.73 -4.34 32.02
N LYS A 187 28.46 -4.46 31.60
CA LYS A 187 27.52 -3.33 31.56
C LYS A 187 27.34 -2.69 32.94
N THR A 188 27.33 -1.36 32.97
CA THR A 188 27.02 -0.53 34.15
C THR A 188 26.17 0.67 33.71
N THR A 189 25.62 1.45 34.64
CA THR A 189 24.85 2.65 34.30
C THR A 189 25.50 3.91 34.85
N LEU A 190 25.32 5.05 34.17
CA LEU A 190 25.74 6.36 34.69
C LEU A 190 25.15 6.64 36.08
N ALA A 191 23.96 6.13 36.37
CA ALA A 191 23.33 6.23 37.69
C ALA A 191 24.05 5.41 38.78
N GLN A 192 24.57 4.22 38.47
CA GLN A 192 25.45 3.46 39.36
C GLN A 192 26.80 4.18 39.58
N LEU A 193 27.28 4.90 38.57
CA LEU A 193 28.45 5.78 38.69
C LEU A 193 28.18 7.10 39.45
N GLY A 194 26.92 7.38 39.82
CA GLY A 194 26.52 8.54 40.63
C GLY A 194 25.95 9.72 39.85
N LEU A 195 25.80 9.63 38.53
CA LEU A 195 25.11 10.67 37.75
C LEU A 195 23.65 10.77 38.17
N LYS A 196 23.17 12.00 38.28
CA LYS A 196 21.76 12.36 38.49
C LYS A 196 21.25 13.06 37.23
N TYR A 197 20.10 12.63 36.71
CA TYR A 197 19.43 13.35 35.63
C TYR A 197 18.62 14.49 36.26
N GLU A 198 19.21 15.68 36.31
CA GLU A 198 18.59 16.85 36.93
C GLU A 198 17.58 17.52 35.99
N LEU A 199 16.42 17.89 36.54
CA LEU A 199 15.33 18.55 35.83
C LEU A 199 15.04 19.94 36.41
N GLY A 200 14.37 20.79 35.64
CA GLY A 200 13.78 22.04 36.12
C GLY A 200 14.71 23.26 36.18
N HIS A 201 16.01 23.09 35.95
CA HIS A 201 17.00 24.17 35.84
C HIS A 201 17.67 24.18 34.45
N GLU A 202 18.42 25.24 34.14
CA GLU A 202 19.25 25.32 32.94
C GLU A 202 20.44 24.35 33.02
N TYR A 203 21.01 24.01 31.86
CA TYR A 203 22.12 23.06 31.77
C TYR A 203 23.30 23.51 32.65
N ARG A 204 23.89 22.57 33.42
CA ARG A 204 24.95 22.79 34.42
C ARG A 204 24.59 23.68 35.62
N THR A 205 23.32 24.03 35.82
CA THR A 205 22.88 24.72 37.04
C THR A 205 22.31 23.70 38.02
N PRO A 206 23.05 23.30 39.07
CA PRO A 206 22.62 22.25 39.97
C PRO A 206 21.40 22.66 40.78
N CYS A 207 20.48 21.72 40.97
CA CYS A 207 19.29 21.95 41.79
C CYS A 207 19.68 22.02 43.28
N LEU A 208 19.30 23.10 43.98
CA LEU A 208 19.53 23.24 45.43
C LEU A 208 18.63 22.34 46.28
N PHE A 209 17.44 21.98 45.77
CA PHE A 209 16.46 21.14 46.46
C PHE A 209 15.92 20.02 45.52
N PRO A 210 16.75 19.03 45.15
CA PRO A 210 16.33 17.96 44.25
C PRO A 210 15.57 16.85 45.00
N ALA A 211 14.38 16.50 44.51
CA ALA A 211 13.69 15.26 44.88
C ALA A 211 14.15 14.12 43.97
N ILE A 212 15.09 13.32 44.46
CA ILE A 212 15.66 12.18 43.71
C ILE A 212 14.68 10.99 43.76
N VAL A 213 14.37 10.45 42.57
CA VAL A 213 13.70 9.17 42.37
C VAL A 213 14.74 8.20 41.81
N PRO A 214 15.24 7.23 42.61
CA PRO A 214 16.10 6.17 42.12
C PRO A 214 15.32 5.22 41.20
N ASP A 215 16.07 4.45 40.42
CA ASP A 215 15.54 3.41 39.52
C ASP A 215 14.44 3.88 38.54
N PHE A 216 14.50 5.15 38.12
CA PHE A 216 13.57 5.71 37.16
C PHE A 216 13.86 5.16 35.77
N VAL A 217 12.85 4.62 35.09
CA VAL A 217 13.04 3.94 33.79
C VAL A 217 12.79 4.89 32.63
N VAL A 218 13.82 5.20 31.84
CA VAL A 218 13.71 5.97 30.60
C VAL A 218 13.88 5.04 29.41
N VAL A 219 12.87 4.97 28.55
CA VAL A 219 12.96 4.24 27.27
C VAL A 219 13.40 5.22 26.19
N ASP A 220 14.46 4.87 25.47
CA ASP A 220 15.06 5.63 24.37
C ASP A 220 15.36 4.72 23.16
N THR A 221 15.80 5.30 22.05
CA THR A 221 16.26 4.60 20.85
C THR A 221 17.48 3.70 21.08
N GLU A 222 18.30 3.95 22.10
CA GLU A 222 19.45 3.10 22.42
C GLU A 222 19.13 1.94 23.38
N GLY A 223 17.94 1.95 24.00
CA GLY A 223 17.49 0.91 24.92
C GLY A 223 16.58 1.40 26.04
N ILE A 224 16.54 0.64 27.12
CA ILE A 224 15.74 0.88 28.33
C ILE A 224 16.71 1.15 29.48
N HIS A 225 16.76 2.39 29.93
CA HIS A 225 17.77 2.90 30.86
C HIS A 225 17.19 3.08 32.26
N THR A 226 17.95 2.69 33.27
CA THR A 226 17.63 2.95 34.68
C THR A 226 18.48 4.12 35.17
N VAL A 227 17.84 5.22 35.57
CA VAL A 227 18.51 6.48 35.95
C VAL A 227 18.08 6.99 37.33
N ASN A 228 18.94 7.79 37.97
CA ASN A 228 18.57 8.57 39.16
C ASN A 228 17.94 9.90 38.71
N MET A 229 16.61 9.99 38.69
CA MET A 229 15.89 11.17 38.21
C MET A 229 15.75 12.21 39.33
N ALA A 230 16.33 13.40 39.16
CA ALA A 230 16.31 14.47 40.17
C ALA A 230 15.33 15.58 39.76
N PHE A 231 14.13 15.55 40.34
CA PHE A 231 13.10 16.57 40.11
C PHE A 231 13.39 17.83 40.92
N CYS A 232 13.21 19.01 40.33
CA CYS A 232 13.35 20.29 41.03
C CYS A 232 12.15 20.56 41.95
N ASN A 233 12.44 20.93 43.20
CA ASN A 233 11.47 21.51 44.14
C ASN A 233 11.77 22.99 44.49
N CYS A 234 12.74 23.64 43.82
CA CYS A 234 13.16 25.02 44.14
C CYS A 234 12.09 26.08 43.89
N THR A 235 11.19 25.85 42.93
CA THR A 235 10.04 26.75 42.67
C THR A 235 8.74 26.07 43.10
N GLN A 236 7.87 26.83 43.78
CA GLN A 236 6.56 26.33 44.16
C GLN A 236 5.72 26.03 42.91
N GLY A 237 5.48 24.75 42.62
CA GLY A 237 4.30 24.33 41.85
C GLY A 237 4.51 23.80 40.42
N ILE A 238 5.71 23.59 39.89
CA ILE A 238 5.87 22.91 38.58
C ILE A 238 5.74 21.39 38.75
N PRO A 239 4.68 20.72 38.23
CA PRO A 239 4.48 19.29 38.44
C PRO A 239 5.56 18.45 37.75
N ARG A 240 5.92 17.30 38.35
CA ARG A 240 6.94 16.37 37.84
C ARG A 240 6.76 16.02 36.35
N HIS A 241 5.53 15.80 35.91
CA HIS A 241 5.23 15.48 34.51
C HIS A 241 5.53 16.65 33.54
N ILE A 242 5.36 17.90 33.96
CA ILE A 242 5.75 19.09 33.18
C ILE A 242 7.27 19.23 33.12
N GLN A 243 7.99 18.92 34.22
CA GLN A 243 9.46 18.92 34.22
C GLN A 243 10.04 17.91 33.21
N LEU A 244 9.44 16.71 33.13
CA LEU A 244 9.79 15.69 32.12
C LEU A 244 9.49 16.19 30.69
N LEU A 245 8.29 16.71 30.43
CA LEU A 245 7.91 17.20 29.10
C LEU A 245 8.83 18.34 28.61
N ARG A 246 9.27 19.24 29.51
CA ARG A 246 10.26 20.29 29.19
C ARG A 246 11.61 19.72 28.77
N GLN A 247 12.02 18.57 29.31
CA GLN A 247 13.22 17.83 28.91
C GLN A 247 12.97 16.77 27.81
N ARG A 248 11.88 16.90 27.04
CA ARG A 248 11.51 16.00 25.93
C ARG A 248 11.35 14.53 26.36
N LEU A 249 10.94 14.32 27.61
CA LEU A 249 10.57 13.03 28.19
C LEU A 249 9.04 12.99 28.33
N PHE A 250 8.38 12.11 27.59
CA PHE A 250 6.94 11.89 27.72
C PHE A 250 6.70 10.97 28.94
N PRO A 251 5.99 11.43 29.97
CA PRO A 251 5.79 10.68 31.21
C PRO A 251 4.81 9.52 31.01
N ALA A 252 5.10 8.35 31.59
CA ALA A 252 4.18 7.21 31.58
C ALA A 252 2.93 7.41 32.47
N THR A 253 3.04 8.26 33.49
CA THR A 253 1.95 8.69 34.39
C THR A 253 2.15 10.15 34.78
N THR A 254 1.05 10.90 34.96
CA THR A 254 1.10 12.31 35.38
C THR A 254 1.25 12.49 36.89
N ILE A 255 0.77 11.52 37.66
CA ILE A 255 0.87 11.43 39.12
C ILE A 255 2.04 10.51 39.45
N TYR A 256 3.02 11.02 40.20
CA TYR A 256 4.27 10.33 40.59
C TYR A 256 4.89 9.46 39.48
N PRO A 257 5.44 10.06 38.40
CA PRO A 257 6.11 9.30 37.35
C PRO A 257 7.32 8.52 37.90
N HIS A 258 7.41 7.24 37.50
CA HIS A 258 8.58 6.36 37.67
C HIS A 258 9.13 5.84 36.32
N SER A 259 8.53 6.27 35.20
CA SER A 259 9.07 6.02 33.88
C SER A 259 8.65 7.08 32.85
N ALA A 260 9.46 7.24 31.82
CA ALA A 260 9.20 8.13 30.70
C ALA A 260 9.79 7.58 29.39
N PHE A 261 9.35 8.12 28.27
CA PHE A 261 9.78 7.77 26.92
C PHE A 261 10.39 9.02 26.27
N THR A 262 11.56 8.92 25.64
CA THR A 262 12.11 10.09 24.93
C THR A 262 11.23 10.45 23.73
N PHE A 263 11.10 11.73 23.42
CA PHE A 263 10.42 12.16 22.19
C PHE A 263 11.09 11.54 20.94
N ARG A 264 12.39 11.24 21.02
CA ARG A 264 13.18 10.55 19.99
C ARG A 264 12.65 9.13 19.73
N VAL A 265 12.41 8.32 20.76
CA VAL A 265 11.90 6.94 20.58
C VAL A 265 10.45 6.89 20.09
N LEU A 266 9.60 7.80 20.57
CA LEU A 266 8.21 7.92 20.12
C LEU A 266 8.11 8.34 18.65
N HIS A 267 8.91 9.33 18.25
CA HIS A 267 9.00 9.78 16.85
C HIS A 267 9.56 8.70 15.93
N LEU A 268 10.64 8.01 16.33
CA LEU A 268 11.23 6.91 15.55
C LEU A 268 10.20 5.78 15.34
N PHE A 269 9.51 5.35 16.40
CA PHE A 269 8.46 4.35 16.27
C PHE A 269 7.34 4.81 15.32
N GLN A 270 6.86 6.04 15.47
CA GLN A 270 5.76 6.55 14.65
C GLN A 270 6.13 6.50 13.15
N LEU A 271 7.33 6.96 12.79
CA LEU A 271 7.84 6.88 11.41
C LEU A 271 8.03 5.43 10.92
N LEU A 272 8.58 4.53 11.74
CA LEU A 272 8.72 3.11 11.38
C LEU A 272 7.35 2.42 11.21
N SER A 273 6.35 2.81 11.99
CA SER A 273 4.97 2.36 11.83
C SER A 273 4.35 2.86 10.52
N PHE A 274 4.78 4.02 10.02
CA PHE A 274 4.33 4.56 8.72
C PHE A 274 5.02 3.87 7.54
N MET A 275 6.35 3.76 7.58
CA MET A 275 7.17 3.30 6.46
C MET A 275 7.21 1.77 6.34
N SER A 276 7.50 1.07 7.43
CA SER A 276 7.73 -0.38 7.45
C SER A 276 6.63 -1.16 8.18
N LYS A 277 5.59 -0.47 8.66
CA LYS A 277 4.43 -1.04 9.37
C LYS A 277 4.81 -1.88 10.60
N VAL A 278 5.94 -1.54 11.23
CA VAL A 278 6.47 -2.25 12.41
C VAL A 278 5.44 -2.22 13.54
N SER A 279 5.21 -3.37 14.16
CA SER A 279 4.30 -3.46 15.32
C SER A 279 4.96 -2.85 16.56
N ALA A 280 4.16 -2.31 17.47
CA ALA A 280 4.68 -1.79 18.74
C ALA A 280 5.39 -2.88 19.56
N TYR A 281 4.94 -4.13 19.44
CA TYR A 281 5.54 -5.30 20.08
C TYR A 281 6.98 -5.55 19.58
N GLU A 282 7.17 -5.74 18.28
CA GLU A 282 8.49 -6.02 17.69
C GLU A 282 9.46 -4.86 17.92
N PHE A 283 8.99 -3.62 17.82
CA PHE A 283 9.82 -2.45 18.10
C PHE A 283 10.24 -2.39 19.57
N TYR A 284 9.31 -2.55 20.51
CA TYR A 284 9.61 -2.49 21.94
C TYR A 284 10.54 -3.64 22.38
N HIS A 285 10.30 -4.87 21.90
CA HIS A 285 11.19 -6.00 22.18
C HIS A 285 12.56 -5.87 21.51
N THR A 286 12.65 -5.15 20.38
CA THR A 286 13.95 -4.75 19.81
C THR A 286 14.72 -3.83 20.76
N LEU A 287 14.08 -2.82 21.36
CA LEU A 287 14.72 -1.96 22.39
C LEU A 287 15.13 -2.76 23.63
N ALA A 288 14.30 -3.71 24.07
CA ALA A 288 14.65 -4.61 25.17
C ALA A 288 15.91 -5.43 24.85
N ARG A 289 16.03 -5.96 23.63
CA ARG A 289 17.23 -6.69 23.16
C ARG A 289 18.46 -5.80 22.93
N LEU A 290 18.28 -4.55 22.50
CA LEU A 290 19.37 -3.56 22.44
C LEU A 290 19.94 -3.23 23.84
N THR A 291 19.10 -3.37 24.87
CA THR A 291 19.50 -3.23 26.28
C THR A 291 20.20 -4.50 26.77
N ASP A 292 19.54 -5.65 26.64
CA ASP A 292 20.12 -6.98 26.89
C ASP A 292 19.62 -8.02 25.89
N ASN A 293 20.51 -8.46 25.00
CA ASN A 293 20.26 -9.51 24.02
C ASN A 293 20.51 -10.92 24.58
N SER A 294 21.03 -11.05 25.82
CA SER A 294 21.27 -12.36 26.45
C SER A 294 20.02 -12.93 27.12
N GLY A 295 19.08 -12.07 27.55
CA GLY A 295 17.92 -12.45 28.35
C GLY A 295 18.24 -12.74 29.82
N MET A 296 19.50 -12.65 30.25
CA MET A 296 19.91 -12.89 31.63
C MET A 296 19.62 -11.69 32.55
N HIS A 297 19.57 -10.48 31.97
CA HIS A 297 19.34 -9.23 32.68
C HIS A 297 18.24 -8.42 31.97
N ALA A 298 17.06 -9.04 31.85
CA ALA A 298 15.90 -8.44 31.20
C ALA A 298 15.58 -7.05 31.82
N PRO A 299 15.48 -5.98 31.00
CA PRO A 299 15.18 -4.65 31.50
C PRO A 299 13.74 -4.56 32.04
N PRO A 300 13.44 -3.57 32.92
CA PRO A 300 12.11 -3.42 33.50
C PRO A 300 11.04 -3.23 32.42
N ASP A 301 10.04 -4.13 32.36
CA ASP A 301 9.01 -4.06 31.32
C ASP A 301 8.11 -2.82 31.48
N ARG A 302 7.90 -2.12 30.37
CA ARG A 302 7.08 -0.92 30.19
C ARG A 302 6.26 -0.99 28.90
N TYR A 303 6.12 -2.15 28.26
CA TYR A 303 5.37 -2.29 27.00
C TYR A 303 3.93 -1.77 27.08
N GLN A 304 3.20 -2.07 28.16
CA GLN A 304 1.83 -1.57 28.37
C GLN A 304 1.78 -0.05 28.58
N ALA A 305 2.85 0.55 29.14
CA ALA A 305 2.96 2.01 29.23
C ALA A 305 3.31 2.63 27.87
N PHE A 306 4.16 1.97 27.08
CA PHE A 306 4.51 2.38 25.72
C PHE A 306 3.28 2.46 24.82
N LEU A 307 2.43 1.42 24.82
CA LEU A 307 1.17 1.41 24.05
C LEU A 307 0.25 2.59 24.40
N ARG A 308 0.15 2.96 25.68
CA ARG A 308 -0.66 4.10 26.14
C ARG A 308 -0.06 5.43 25.69
N VAL A 309 1.23 5.63 25.98
CA VAL A 309 1.97 6.86 25.65
C VAL A 309 2.01 7.10 24.13
N LEU A 310 2.12 6.04 23.31
CA LEU A 310 2.04 6.15 21.85
C LEU A 310 0.72 6.75 21.36
N ARG A 311 -0.41 6.40 21.98
CA ARG A 311 -1.72 6.95 21.61
C ARG A 311 -1.83 8.42 22.02
N GLU A 312 -1.43 8.74 23.24
CA GLU A 312 -1.42 10.11 23.76
C GLU A 312 -0.49 11.00 22.93
N TRP A 313 0.70 10.51 22.59
CA TRP A 313 1.67 11.16 21.69
C TRP A 313 1.05 11.49 20.33
N ARG A 314 0.46 10.50 19.66
CA ARG A 314 -0.22 10.66 18.35
C ARG A 314 -1.31 11.72 18.42
N HIS A 315 -2.18 11.64 19.42
CA HIS A 315 -3.29 12.58 19.61
C HIS A 315 -2.81 14.02 19.87
N ILE A 316 -1.85 14.20 20.80
CA ILE A 316 -1.25 15.51 21.09
C ILE A 316 -0.53 16.08 19.86
N HIS A 317 0.15 15.24 19.07
CA HIS A 317 0.80 15.68 17.84
C HIS A 317 -0.20 16.06 16.73
N ALA A 318 -1.35 15.40 16.64
CA ALA A 318 -2.44 15.82 15.77
C ALA A 318 -2.98 17.19 16.20
N LEU A 319 -3.35 17.36 17.48
CA LEU A 319 -3.82 18.64 18.03
C LEU A 319 -2.81 19.78 17.80
N LYS A 320 -1.51 19.52 18.02
CA LYS A 320 -0.41 20.47 17.74
C LYS A 320 -0.33 20.83 16.25
N ARG A 321 -0.43 19.86 15.34
CA ARG A 321 -0.36 20.07 13.89
C ARG A 321 -1.48 21.00 13.39
N PHE A 322 -2.66 20.90 13.98
CA PHE A 322 -3.83 21.74 13.67
C PHE A 322 -4.01 22.94 14.61
N GLY A 323 -2.92 23.41 15.22
CA GLY A 323 -2.88 24.69 15.93
C GLY A 323 -3.71 24.77 17.23
N ARG A 324 -4.26 23.67 17.74
CA ARG A 324 -5.26 23.67 18.84
C ARG A 324 -4.76 24.23 20.17
N GLY A 325 -3.46 24.40 20.35
CA GLY A 325 -2.87 25.11 21.49
C GLY A 325 -2.96 26.64 21.41
N HIS A 326 -3.41 27.19 20.28
CA HIS A 326 -3.57 28.63 20.03
C HIS A 326 -5.04 29.06 19.90
N GLU A 327 -5.97 28.10 19.84
CA GLU A 327 -7.41 28.38 19.80
C GLU A 327 -7.95 28.73 21.21
N PRO A 328 -8.85 29.73 21.36
CA PRO A 328 -9.38 30.13 22.67
C PRO A 328 -10.10 29.01 23.44
N GLU A 329 -10.79 28.11 22.73
CA GLU A 329 -11.47 26.94 23.29
C GLU A 329 -10.54 25.72 23.45
N GLY A 330 -9.27 25.86 23.03
CA GLY A 330 -8.24 24.84 23.11
C GLY A 330 -8.63 23.50 22.47
N ILE A 331 -8.38 22.41 23.19
CA ILE A 331 -8.73 21.05 22.76
C ILE A 331 -10.26 20.85 22.72
N GLN A 332 -11.00 21.45 23.66
CA GLN A 332 -12.44 21.21 23.82
C GLN A 332 -13.28 21.80 22.69
N GLY A 333 -12.80 22.88 22.05
CA GLY A 333 -13.42 23.45 20.85
C GLY A 333 -13.10 22.74 19.53
N THR A 334 -12.38 21.60 19.57
CA THR A 334 -12.06 20.83 18.34
C THR A 334 -13.33 20.20 17.78
N LYS A 335 -13.77 20.62 16.60
CA LYS A 335 -15.00 20.09 15.98
C LYS A 335 -14.69 18.83 15.17
N GLN A 336 -15.77 18.12 14.83
CA GLN A 336 -15.70 16.91 14.01
C GLN A 336 -15.02 17.20 12.66
N GLY A 337 -14.05 16.35 12.29
CA GLY A 337 -13.26 16.47 11.06
C GLY A 337 -12.19 17.56 10.99
N GLU A 338 -11.99 18.41 12.02
CA GLU A 338 -11.03 19.52 11.98
C GLU A 338 -9.55 19.12 12.03
N LEU A 339 -9.24 17.89 12.45
CA LEU A 339 -7.89 17.28 12.46
C LEU A 339 -7.61 16.40 11.22
N ALA A 340 -8.46 16.47 10.18
CA ALA A 340 -8.24 15.79 8.91
C ALA A 340 -7.54 16.70 7.88
N LEU A 341 -6.48 16.19 7.24
CA LEU A 341 -5.79 16.89 6.15
C LEU A 341 -6.64 16.80 4.87
N ARG A 342 -7.22 17.93 4.47
CA ARG A 342 -8.03 18.06 3.25
C ARG A 342 -7.15 18.03 2.00
N CYS A 343 -7.72 17.60 0.87
CA CYS A 343 -7.03 17.63 -0.42
C CYS A 343 -7.00 19.07 -0.97
N PRO A 344 -5.83 19.72 -1.15
CA PRO A 344 -5.77 21.11 -1.58
C PRO A 344 -6.13 21.32 -3.06
N ALA A 345 -6.14 20.25 -3.86
CA ALA A 345 -6.64 20.26 -5.25
C ALA A 345 -8.13 19.86 -5.38
N CYS A 346 -8.82 19.56 -4.28
CA CYS A 346 -10.28 19.46 -4.31
C CYS A 346 -10.92 20.86 -4.21
N PRO A 347 -12.08 21.08 -4.85
CA PRO A 347 -12.82 22.34 -4.75
C PRO A 347 -13.24 22.64 -3.30
N GLN A 348 -12.89 23.83 -2.81
CA GLN A 348 -13.17 24.35 -1.46
C GLN A 348 -13.55 25.83 -1.58
N ARG A 349 -14.84 26.16 -1.37
CA ARG A 349 -15.44 27.41 -1.86
C ARG A 349 -14.81 28.69 -1.31
N SER A 350 -14.31 28.64 -0.07
CA SER A 350 -13.67 29.76 0.62
C SER A 350 -12.14 29.78 0.54
N ILE A 351 -11.53 28.82 -0.16
CA ILE A 351 -10.07 28.60 -0.14
C ILE A 351 -9.44 28.65 -1.54
N ASN A 352 -10.00 27.92 -2.52
CA ASN A 352 -9.36 27.74 -3.83
C ASN A 352 -10.33 27.86 -5.03
N LEU A 353 -11.54 28.38 -4.82
CA LEU A 353 -12.48 28.68 -5.90
C LEU A 353 -12.55 30.21 -6.15
N PRO A 354 -12.56 30.68 -7.41
CA PRO A 354 -12.79 32.09 -7.74
C PRO A 354 -14.15 32.58 -7.23
N PRO A 355 -14.36 33.85 -6.83
CA PRO A 355 -15.63 34.31 -6.25
C PRO A 355 -16.89 34.08 -7.12
N ASP A 356 -16.72 33.97 -8.43
CA ASP A 356 -17.75 33.78 -9.45
C ASP A 356 -17.84 32.33 -9.98
N TRP A 357 -17.16 31.36 -9.34
CA TRP A 357 -17.03 29.96 -9.77
C TRP A 357 -18.35 29.25 -10.11
N ASN A 358 -19.46 29.68 -9.52
CA ASN A 358 -20.80 29.10 -9.68
C ASN A 358 -21.71 29.86 -10.67
N GLN A 359 -21.26 31.00 -11.23
CA GLN A 359 -22.07 31.83 -12.12
C GLN A 359 -22.07 31.31 -13.56
N ASN A 360 -20.93 30.76 -14.03
CA ASN A 360 -20.80 30.26 -15.39
C ASN A 360 -21.13 28.76 -15.48
N LEU A 361 -22.36 28.45 -15.90
CA LEU A 361 -22.85 27.07 -16.09
C LEU A 361 -22.09 26.29 -17.18
N ALA A 362 -21.37 26.94 -18.10
CA ALA A 362 -20.55 26.26 -19.10
C ALA A 362 -19.25 25.69 -18.51
N THR A 363 -18.74 26.28 -17.41
CA THR A 363 -17.45 25.91 -16.79
C THR A 363 -17.58 25.39 -15.35
N CYS A 364 -18.76 25.44 -14.72
CA CYS A 364 -18.99 24.97 -13.35
C CYS A 364 -18.52 23.52 -13.09
N TRP A 365 -18.53 22.67 -14.14
CA TRP A 365 -18.05 21.28 -14.08
C TRP A 365 -16.57 21.14 -13.71
N LEU A 366 -15.75 22.19 -13.90
CA LEU A 366 -14.36 22.22 -13.44
C LEU A 366 -14.25 22.09 -11.91
N TYR A 367 -15.26 22.58 -11.20
CA TYR A 367 -15.33 22.62 -9.73
C TYR A 367 -16.12 21.46 -9.12
N ARG A 368 -16.41 20.40 -9.90
CA ARG A 368 -17.02 19.16 -9.42
C ARG A 368 -16.15 18.45 -8.39
N LEU A 369 -16.75 18.02 -7.29
CA LEU A 369 -16.08 17.18 -6.30
C LEU A 369 -16.20 15.71 -6.69
N PHE A 370 -15.06 15.04 -6.81
CA PHE A 370 -14.97 13.62 -7.12
C PHE A 370 -14.81 12.82 -5.82
N LEU A 371 -15.82 12.04 -5.49
CA LEU A 371 -15.82 11.08 -4.38
C LEU A 371 -15.68 9.67 -4.94
N ALA A 372 -14.91 8.84 -4.26
CA ALA A 372 -14.88 7.39 -4.51
C ALA A 372 -15.14 6.65 -3.19
N ILE A 373 -15.93 5.59 -3.26
CA ILE A 373 -16.48 4.84 -2.12
C ILE A 373 -16.07 3.37 -2.29
N ASP A 374 -15.53 2.76 -1.24
CA ASP A 374 -15.22 1.33 -1.19
C ASP A 374 -15.06 0.83 0.27
N VAL A 375 -15.01 -0.49 0.45
CA VAL A 375 -14.87 -1.22 1.71
C VAL A 375 -13.64 -2.14 1.72
N ASN A 376 -12.80 -1.94 2.73
CA ASN A 376 -11.67 -2.81 3.03
C ASN A 376 -12.01 -3.88 4.08
N PHE A 377 -12.36 -5.08 3.62
CA PHE A 377 -12.58 -6.26 4.47
C PHE A 377 -11.30 -6.88 5.08
N ARG A 378 -10.10 -6.48 4.66
CA ARG A 378 -8.85 -6.94 5.31
C ARG A 378 -8.67 -6.29 6.68
N LEU A 379 -9.17 -5.07 6.88
CA LEU A 379 -9.10 -4.31 8.15
C LEU A 379 -10.12 -4.79 9.22
N ARG A 380 -10.37 -6.10 9.31
CA ARG A 380 -11.24 -6.74 10.32
C ARG A 380 -10.67 -6.54 11.74
N ARG A 381 -11.53 -6.23 12.72
CA ARG A 381 -11.20 -6.18 14.16
C ARG A 381 -11.85 -7.34 14.92
N LEU A 382 -11.12 -8.03 15.80
CA LEU A 382 -11.69 -9.03 16.70
C LEU A 382 -12.41 -8.40 17.90
N ASN A 383 -13.35 -9.13 18.48
CA ASN A 383 -14.11 -8.69 19.65
C ASN A 383 -13.35 -8.93 20.96
N VAL A 384 -12.22 -8.24 21.12
CA VAL A 384 -11.28 -8.38 22.26
C VAL A 384 -11.47 -7.32 23.36
N SER A 385 -12.16 -6.22 23.07
CA SER A 385 -12.37 -5.09 23.98
C SER A 385 -13.58 -4.23 23.55
N SER A 386 -13.99 -3.32 24.44
CA SER A 386 -15.12 -2.39 24.28
C SER A 386 -14.68 -0.94 24.49
N ASP A 387 -15.42 0.03 23.97
CA ASP A 387 -15.11 1.46 24.09
C ASP A 387 -15.12 1.99 25.53
N ARG A 388 -15.77 1.28 26.46
CA ARG A 388 -15.67 1.58 27.91
C ARG A 388 -14.29 1.22 28.48
N SER A 389 -13.64 0.19 27.95
CA SER A 389 -12.33 -0.30 28.40
C SER A 389 -11.18 0.28 27.59
N ASP A 390 -11.44 0.64 26.34
CA ASP A 390 -10.50 1.25 25.41
C ASP A 390 -11.21 2.36 24.58
N PRO A 391 -11.52 3.52 25.19
CA PRO A 391 -12.12 4.65 24.48
C PRO A 391 -11.14 5.25 23.49
N GLY A 392 -11.63 5.75 22.36
CA GLY A 392 -10.81 6.54 21.43
C GLY A 392 -10.41 7.88 22.05
N LEU A 393 -9.20 8.36 21.76
CA LEU A 393 -8.82 9.75 22.05
C LEU A 393 -9.38 10.69 21.00
N ASN A 394 -9.54 10.19 19.77
CA ASN A 394 -10.18 10.92 18.69
C ASN A 394 -11.69 10.61 18.60
N LEU A 395 -12.54 11.56 19.04
CA LEU A 395 -14.00 11.42 19.05
C LEU A 395 -14.60 11.97 17.74
N GLY A 396 -14.12 11.45 16.62
CA GLY A 396 -14.50 11.92 15.28
C GLY A 396 -13.87 13.25 14.86
N TYR A 397 -12.74 13.68 15.46
CA TYR A 397 -12.10 14.93 15.03
C TYR A 397 -11.30 14.79 13.73
N ALA A 398 -11.11 13.60 13.15
CA ALA A 398 -10.33 13.41 11.90
C ALA A 398 -11.08 12.65 10.79
N TYR A 399 -10.60 11.46 10.40
CA TYR A 399 -11.12 10.71 9.25
C TYR A 399 -12.21 9.73 9.67
N PHE A 400 -12.03 9.06 10.81
CA PHE A 400 -13.12 8.31 11.43
C PHE A 400 -14.27 9.24 11.82
N VAL A 401 -15.50 8.79 11.57
CA VAL A 401 -16.71 9.40 12.13
C VAL A 401 -16.79 9.19 13.65
N ASP A 402 -17.61 9.97 14.35
CA ASP A 402 -17.93 9.66 15.74
C ASP A 402 -18.73 8.35 15.83
N GLU A 403 -18.17 7.37 16.56
CA GLU A 403 -18.75 6.03 16.71
C GLU A 403 -20.06 6.05 17.49
N THR A 404 -20.27 7.01 18.41
CA THR A 404 -21.51 7.06 19.20
C THR A 404 -22.68 7.53 18.35
N ALA A 405 -22.50 8.63 17.61
CA ALA A 405 -23.47 9.12 16.62
C ALA A 405 -23.73 8.07 15.53
N PHE A 406 -22.67 7.41 15.03
CA PHE A 406 -22.80 6.39 14.01
C PHE A 406 -23.56 5.13 14.49
N ARG A 407 -23.31 4.68 15.73
CA ARG A 407 -24.07 3.57 16.34
C ARG A 407 -25.54 3.92 16.51
N ASN A 408 -25.82 5.11 17.03
CA ASN A 408 -27.19 5.59 17.18
C ASN A 408 -27.92 5.65 15.82
N HIS A 409 -27.23 6.08 14.75
CA HIS A 409 -27.77 6.04 13.39
C HIS A 409 -28.07 4.60 12.93
N ILE A 410 -27.14 3.67 13.12
CA ILE A 410 -27.34 2.25 12.76
C ILE A 410 -28.52 1.64 13.52
N ASP A 411 -28.61 1.85 14.83
CA ASP A 411 -29.64 1.25 15.68
C ASP A 411 -31.04 1.84 15.43
N MET A 412 -31.10 3.13 15.04
CA MET A 412 -32.33 3.84 14.70
C MET A 412 -32.87 3.45 13.32
N PHE A 413 -32.03 3.50 12.29
CA PHE A 413 -32.46 3.33 10.89
C PHE A 413 -32.32 1.90 10.36
N GLY A 414 -31.55 1.02 11.03
CA GLY A 414 -31.35 -0.37 10.62
C GLY A 414 -32.59 -1.28 10.72
N LYS A 415 -33.73 -0.76 11.19
CA LYS A 415 -35.06 -1.40 11.12
C LYS A 415 -36.03 -0.69 10.16
N VAL A 416 -35.73 0.56 9.80
CA VAL A 416 -36.56 1.41 8.94
C VAL A 416 -36.18 1.19 7.49
N ILE A 417 -34.87 1.14 7.22
CA ILE A 417 -34.32 0.84 5.90
C ILE A 417 -34.18 -0.68 5.78
N PRO A 418 -34.83 -1.32 4.80
CA PRO A 418 -34.83 -2.78 4.66
C PRO A 418 -33.43 -3.32 4.35
N GLU A 419 -33.20 -4.61 4.68
CA GLU A 419 -32.00 -5.31 4.19
C GLU A 419 -31.98 -5.32 2.66
N GLU A 420 -30.76 -5.24 2.09
CA GLU A 420 -30.51 -4.97 0.67
C GLU A 420 -31.36 -5.80 -0.30
N GLU A 421 -31.92 -5.13 -1.31
CA GLU A 421 -32.56 -5.80 -2.43
C GLU A 421 -31.56 -6.72 -3.16
N LYS A 422 -32.06 -7.86 -3.66
CA LYS A 422 -31.23 -8.77 -4.45
C LYS A 422 -30.70 -8.04 -5.68
N SER A 423 -29.37 -7.99 -5.82
CA SER A 423 -28.66 -7.44 -6.99
C SER A 423 -29.41 -7.73 -8.30
N THR A 424 -29.82 -6.66 -8.96
CA THR A 424 -30.39 -6.66 -10.32
C THR A 424 -29.31 -6.59 -11.41
N CYS A 425 -28.05 -6.44 -11.01
CA CYS A 425 -26.87 -6.67 -11.84
C CYS A 425 -26.42 -8.15 -11.74
N ASN A 426 -25.32 -8.50 -12.40
CA ASN A 426 -24.61 -9.77 -12.21
C ASN A 426 -24.42 -10.10 -10.72
N ASN A 427 -24.32 -11.40 -10.40
CA ASN A 427 -24.03 -11.85 -9.05
C ASN A 427 -22.60 -11.42 -8.64
N HIS A 428 -22.49 -10.28 -7.97
CA HIS A 428 -21.30 -9.91 -7.21
C HIS A 428 -21.22 -10.80 -5.96
N ASP A 429 -20.76 -12.05 -6.16
CA ASP A 429 -20.67 -13.05 -5.08
C ASP A 429 -19.77 -12.58 -3.93
N ALA A 430 -18.82 -11.67 -4.19
CA ALA A 430 -17.98 -11.04 -3.17
C ALA A 430 -18.79 -10.26 -2.12
N VAL A 431 -19.70 -9.36 -2.55
CA VAL A 431 -20.55 -8.56 -1.66
C VAL A 431 -21.50 -9.48 -0.88
N LYS A 432 -22.11 -10.47 -1.55
CA LYS A 432 -22.98 -11.46 -0.90
C LYS A 432 -22.22 -12.32 0.12
N LEU A 433 -20.98 -12.70 -0.15
CA LEU A 433 -20.15 -13.47 0.79
C LEU A 433 -19.71 -12.63 1.99
N ALA A 434 -19.46 -11.33 1.80
CA ALA A 434 -19.18 -10.39 2.88
C ALA A 434 -20.40 -10.15 3.78
N ASN A 435 -21.59 -9.97 3.18
CA ASN A 435 -22.82 -9.64 3.91
C ASN A 435 -23.46 -10.88 4.58
N SER A 436 -23.22 -12.09 4.06
CA SER A 436 -23.67 -13.37 4.66
C SER A 436 -22.78 -13.89 5.79
N ARG A 437 -21.47 -13.59 5.77
CA ARG A 437 -20.55 -13.99 6.85
C ARG A 437 -20.64 -13.05 8.05
N GLY A 438 -21.73 -13.19 8.81
CA GLY A 438 -21.82 -12.66 10.17
C GLY A 438 -20.59 -13.08 10.97
N GLY A 439 -19.73 -12.10 11.30
CA GLY A 439 -18.37 -12.38 11.77
C GLY A 439 -18.34 -12.89 13.20
N HIS A 440 -18.55 -14.19 13.44
CA HIS A 440 -18.30 -14.78 14.75
C HIS A 440 -16.87 -14.44 15.23
N GLY A 441 -16.77 -13.85 16.41
CA GLY A 441 -15.52 -13.32 16.98
C GLY A 441 -15.02 -11.99 16.41
N ALA A 442 -15.67 -11.40 15.39
CA ALA A 442 -15.39 -10.04 14.92
C ALA A 442 -16.22 -9.01 15.71
N ALA A 443 -15.68 -7.81 15.90
CA ALA A 443 -16.44 -6.63 16.30
C ALA A 443 -16.53 -5.59 15.16
N ALA A 444 -15.63 -5.66 14.18
CA ALA A 444 -15.76 -5.01 12.88
C ALA A 444 -15.33 -5.99 11.78
N THR A 445 -16.15 -6.15 10.75
CA THR A 445 -15.91 -7.03 9.58
C THR A 445 -14.99 -6.40 8.54
N GLY A 446 -14.87 -5.07 8.55
CA GLY A 446 -14.02 -4.29 7.66
C GLY A 446 -14.12 -2.79 7.99
N VAL A 447 -13.58 -1.95 7.11
CA VAL A 447 -13.65 -0.49 7.17
C VAL A 447 -14.22 0.02 5.85
N GLY A 448 -15.29 0.82 5.90
CA GLY A 448 -15.74 1.59 4.74
C GLY A 448 -15.08 2.97 4.72
N ALA A 449 -14.80 3.51 3.53
CA ALA A 449 -14.36 4.89 3.40
C ALA A 449 -14.86 5.60 2.15
N VAL A 450 -14.98 6.93 2.27
CA VAL A 450 -15.12 7.86 1.14
C VAL A 450 -13.82 8.65 0.97
N VAL A 451 -13.27 8.69 -0.25
CA VAL A 451 -12.01 9.35 -0.58
C VAL A 451 -12.18 10.33 -1.75
N CYS A 452 -11.20 11.21 -1.95
CA CYS A 452 -11.07 11.98 -3.18
C CYS A 452 -10.75 11.05 -4.36
N GLY A 453 -11.67 10.94 -5.32
CA GLY A 453 -11.55 10.06 -6.49
C GLY A 453 -10.49 10.48 -7.54
N ARG A 454 -9.82 11.63 -7.37
CA ARG A 454 -8.79 12.14 -8.30
C ARG A 454 -7.36 12.13 -7.73
N HIS A 455 -7.23 12.26 -6.41
CA HIS A 455 -5.95 12.47 -5.72
C HIS A 455 -5.67 11.40 -4.65
N ASP A 456 -6.57 10.43 -4.49
CA ASP A 456 -6.52 9.34 -3.50
C ASP A 456 -6.27 9.86 -2.07
N MET A 457 -7.09 10.78 -1.57
CA MET A 457 -6.96 11.31 -0.19
C MET A 457 -8.22 11.02 0.61
N LYS A 458 -8.07 10.54 1.86
CA LYS A 458 -9.20 10.30 2.77
C LYS A 458 -9.87 11.64 3.09
N ARG A 459 -11.19 11.71 3.06
CA ARG A 459 -11.94 12.93 3.39
C ARG A 459 -12.10 13.07 4.92
N PRO A 460 -12.40 14.25 5.47
CA PRO A 460 -12.88 14.38 6.85
C PRO A 460 -14.17 13.59 7.04
N LEU A 461 -14.35 12.97 8.22
CA LEU A 461 -15.58 12.26 8.61
C LEU A 461 -16.08 11.24 7.59
N SER A 462 -15.16 10.48 7.02
CA SER A 462 -15.43 9.66 5.83
C SER A 462 -15.16 8.18 6.02
N VAL A 463 -14.70 7.76 7.20
CA VAL A 463 -14.28 6.40 7.50
C VAL A 463 -15.06 5.86 8.69
N GLY A 464 -15.42 4.57 8.67
CA GLY A 464 -16.01 3.92 9.84
C GLY A 464 -15.96 2.40 9.81
N ASP A 465 -16.16 1.80 10.98
CA ASP A 465 -16.14 0.35 11.16
C ASP A 465 -17.45 -0.31 10.73
N LEU A 466 -17.34 -1.46 10.07
CA LEU A 466 -18.49 -2.19 9.53
C LEU A 466 -18.90 -3.33 10.46
N GLN A 467 -20.14 -3.32 10.95
CA GLN A 467 -20.65 -4.27 11.93
C GLN A 467 -20.95 -5.64 11.29
N LYS A 468 -21.51 -5.64 10.08
CA LYS A 468 -21.85 -6.82 9.27
C LYS A 468 -21.82 -6.40 7.80
N GLY A 469 -20.72 -6.71 7.10
CA GLY A 469 -20.63 -6.50 5.65
C GLY A 469 -20.69 -5.03 5.23
N GLU A 470 -20.88 -4.81 3.94
CA GLU A 470 -21.08 -3.51 3.31
C GLU A 470 -22.58 -3.25 3.13
N ARG A 471 -23.17 -2.52 4.08
CA ARG A 471 -24.58 -2.13 4.04
C ARG A 471 -24.73 -0.70 3.56
N TYR A 472 -25.79 -0.40 2.81
CA TYR A 472 -26.07 0.95 2.32
C TYR A 472 -26.12 1.96 3.47
N LEU A 473 -26.82 1.64 4.55
CA LEU A 473 -26.86 2.40 5.80
C LEU A 473 -25.47 2.82 6.36
N ASN A 474 -24.46 1.97 6.23
CA ASN A 474 -23.09 2.31 6.65
C ASN A 474 -22.47 3.33 5.68
N MET A 475 -22.58 3.09 4.38
CA MET A 475 -21.93 3.91 3.35
C MET A 475 -22.63 5.26 3.15
N ASP A 476 -23.97 5.30 3.26
CA ASP A 476 -24.78 6.52 3.34
C ASP A 476 -24.23 7.44 4.42
N TYR A 477 -24.08 6.92 5.66
CA TYR A 477 -23.59 7.73 6.76
C TYR A 477 -22.21 8.32 6.50
N PHE A 478 -21.29 7.58 5.86
CA PHE A 478 -19.94 8.08 5.53
C PHE A 478 -19.95 9.13 4.41
N VAL A 479 -20.81 8.95 3.39
CA VAL A 479 -21.01 9.94 2.32
C VAL A 479 -21.64 11.22 2.89
N LEU A 480 -22.72 11.09 3.65
CA LEU A 480 -23.45 12.22 4.21
C LEU A 480 -22.62 12.97 5.26
N SER A 481 -21.94 12.25 6.16
CA SER A 481 -21.04 12.85 7.16
C SER A 481 -19.96 13.69 6.50
N THR A 482 -19.35 13.21 5.41
CA THR A 482 -18.36 14.03 4.70
C THR A 482 -18.99 15.19 3.92
N LEU A 483 -20.22 15.07 3.41
CA LEU A 483 -20.93 16.16 2.71
C LEU A 483 -21.46 17.27 3.64
N THR A 484 -21.42 17.10 4.97
CA THR A 484 -21.73 18.20 5.93
C THR A 484 -20.76 19.37 5.83
N ASP A 485 -19.52 19.11 5.39
CA ASP A 485 -18.50 20.10 5.08
C ASP A 485 -18.87 20.99 3.88
N ASP A 486 -18.19 22.12 3.69
CA ASP A 486 -18.49 23.07 2.61
C ASP A 486 -18.08 22.52 1.22
N THR A 487 -18.95 21.69 0.67
CA THR A 487 -18.77 20.91 -0.55
C THR A 487 -19.54 21.54 -1.72
N PRO A 488 -19.01 21.53 -2.97
CA PRO A 488 -19.72 22.06 -4.12
C PRO A 488 -21.05 21.30 -4.39
N PRO A 489 -22.01 21.92 -5.10
CA PRO A 489 -23.30 21.32 -5.38
C PRO A 489 -23.21 20.17 -6.38
N ASP A 490 -22.24 20.21 -7.31
CA ASP A 490 -22.02 19.19 -8.32
C ASP A 490 -21.01 18.13 -7.86
N LEU A 491 -21.43 16.87 -7.90
CA LEU A 491 -20.65 15.73 -7.45
C LEU A 491 -20.48 14.70 -8.56
N VAL A 492 -19.36 13.99 -8.52
CA VAL A 492 -19.20 12.69 -9.19
C VAL A 492 -18.92 11.66 -8.10
N ILE A 493 -19.75 10.63 -8.00
CA ILE A 493 -19.60 9.54 -7.03
C ILE A 493 -19.25 8.26 -7.77
N SER A 494 -18.06 7.75 -7.50
CA SER A 494 -17.56 6.46 -7.95
C SER A 494 -17.81 5.40 -6.87
N TYR A 495 -18.48 4.30 -7.22
CA TYR A 495 -18.73 3.20 -6.29
C TYR A 495 -19.00 1.91 -7.07
N ASP A 496 -18.42 0.78 -6.66
CA ASP A 496 -18.60 -0.54 -7.30
C ASP A 496 -20.07 -0.85 -7.58
N ILE A 497 -20.93 -0.67 -6.57
CA ILE A 497 -22.36 -0.91 -6.69
C ILE A 497 -23.16 0.38 -6.87
N ALA A 498 -22.54 1.45 -7.40
CA ALA A 498 -23.21 2.71 -7.75
C ALA A 498 -24.52 2.46 -8.50
N CYS A 499 -24.51 1.58 -9.51
CA CYS A 499 -25.66 1.24 -10.35
C CYS A 499 -26.85 0.59 -9.61
N GLN A 500 -26.67 0.21 -8.34
CA GLN A 500 -27.71 -0.33 -7.45
C GLN A 500 -28.05 0.66 -6.34
N TRP A 501 -27.02 1.13 -5.63
CA TRP A 501 -27.12 2.00 -4.46
C TRP A 501 -27.82 3.34 -4.75
N HIS A 502 -27.47 4.03 -5.84
CA HIS A 502 -28.01 5.38 -6.12
C HIS A 502 -29.55 5.42 -6.22
N LYS A 503 -30.17 4.33 -6.70
CA LYS A 503 -31.62 4.26 -7.02
C LYS A 503 -32.51 4.62 -5.83
N ASN A 504 -32.08 4.22 -4.63
CA ASN A 504 -32.85 4.40 -3.39
C ASN A 504 -32.21 5.44 -2.46
N PHE A 505 -31.05 6.02 -2.83
CA PHE A 505 -30.26 6.88 -1.94
C PHE A 505 -31.04 8.11 -1.46
N PHE A 506 -31.67 8.87 -2.37
CA PHE A 506 -32.47 10.04 -1.96
C PHE A 506 -33.75 9.68 -1.20
N ALA A 507 -34.36 8.52 -1.49
CA ALA A 507 -35.51 7.99 -0.75
C ALA A 507 -35.13 7.48 0.65
N GLN A 508 -33.89 7.03 0.86
CA GLN A 508 -33.35 6.67 2.18
C GLN A 508 -33.00 7.94 2.98
N ILE A 509 -32.42 8.94 2.32
CA ILE A 509 -32.07 10.24 2.92
C ILE A 509 -33.28 11.01 3.47
N SER A 510 -34.47 10.89 2.85
CA SER A 510 -35.67 11.55 3.38
C SER A 510 -36.05 11.05 4.78
N GLU A 511 -35.74 9.79 5.11
CA GLU A 511 -35.98 9.24 6.46
C GLU A 511 -34.93 9.69 7.48
N TYR A 512 -33.72 10.06 7.04
CA TYR A 512 -32.65 10.54 7.92
C TYR A 512 -32.95 11.93 8.51
N PRO A 513 -32.35 12.28 9.68
CA PRO A 513 -32.54 13.59 10.31
C PRO A 513 -31.98 14.70 9.42
N GLU A 514 -32.59 15.88 9.47
CA GLU A 514 -32.25 17.02 8.60
C GLU A 514 -30.76 17.38 8.60
N LEU A 515 -30.07 17.25 9.73
CA LEU A 515 -28.63 17.48 9.88
C LEU A 515 -27.75 16.60 8.98
N LEU A 516 -28.21 15.39 8.62
CA LEU A 516 -27.50 14.46 7.73
C LEU A 516 -27.99 14.55 6.28
N ARG A 517 -29.00 15.37 5.96
CA ARG A 517 -29.46 15.53 4.57
C ARG A 517 -28.47 16.41 3.79
N PRO A 518 -28.05 16.02 2.58
CA PRO A 518 -27.07 16.76 1.81
C PRO A 518 -27.71 18.05 1.27
N LYS A 519 -26.89 19.09 1.08
CA LYS A 519 -27.31 20.32 0.38
C LYS A 519 -27.39 20.13 -1.14
N GLN A 520 -26.83 19.03 -1.63
CA GLN A 520 -26.82 18.62 -3.02
C GLN A 520 -28.16 18.04 -3.45
N LEU A 521 -28.57 18.38 -4.67
CA LEU A 521 -29.78 17.85 -5.31
C LEU A 521 -29.39 16.68 -6.21
N GLU A 522 -30.24 15.67 -6.31
CA GLU A 522 -29.98 14.42 -7.05
C GLU A 522 -29.46 14.66 -8.48
N ARG A 523 -30.11 15.57 -9.22
CA ARG A 523 -29.72 15.97 -10.59
C ARG A 523 -28.29 16.52 -10.73
N ASN A 524 -27.63 16.92 -9.63
CA ASN A 524 -26.27 17.43 -9.63
C ASN A 524 -25.23 16.33 -9.35
N ILE A 525 -25.66 15.08 -9.12
CA ILE A 525 -24.79 13.95 -8.77
C ILE A 525 -24.70 12.99 -9.96
N LEU A 526 -23.48 12.80 -10.48
CA LEU A 526 -23.18 11.79 -11.48
C LEU A 526 -22.64 10.53 -10.80
N TYR A 527 -23.38 9.44 -10.88
CA TYR A 527 -23.00 8.13 -10.33
C TYR A 527 -22.28 7.29 -11.38
N LEU A 528 -21.12 6.73 -11.04
CA LEU A 528 -20.27 5.92 -11.93
C LEU A 528 -19.69 4.71 -11.19
N VAL A 529 -19.32 3.68 -11.94
CA VAL A 529 -18.63 2.49 -11.42
C VAL A 529 -17.14 2.57 -11.82
N PRO A 530 -16.18 2.25 -10.92
CA PRO A 530 -14.75 2.26 -11.25
C PRO A 530 -14.41 1.38 -12.46
N LYS A 531 -13.43 1.77 -13.27
CA LYS A 531 -13.12 1.14 -14.56
C LYS A 531 -12.71 -0.33 -14.48
N PHE A 532 -12.08 -0.76 -13.40
CA PHE A 532 -11.68 -2.15 -13.18
C PHE A 532 -12.88 -3.03 -12.84
N HIS A 533 -13.84 -2.51 -12.06
CA HIS A 533 -15.03 -3.25 -11.63
C HIS A 533 -16.13 -3.25 -12.70
N LEU A 534 -16.26 -2.16 -13.48
CA LEU A 534 -17.28 -1.97 -14.51
C LEU A 534 -17.50 -3.20 -15.44
N PRO A 535 -16.48 -3.91 -15.96
CA PRO A 535 -16.66 -5.09 -16.82
C PRO A 535 -17.40 -6.26 -16.16
N ALA A 536 -17.41 -6.35 -14.82
CA ALA A 536 -18.15 -7.36 -14.08
C ALA A 536 -19.67 -7.12 -14.07
N HIS A 537 -20.13 -5.94 -14.49
CA HIS A 537 -21.54 -5.58 -14.53
C HIS A 537 -22.23 -6.04 -15.83
N ILE A 538 -23.57 -6.08 -15.80
CA ILE A 538 -24.38 -6.29 -17.01
C ILE A 538 -24.17 -5.16 -18.02
N LEU A 539 -24.39 -5.44 -19.32
CA LEU A 539 -24.14 -4.51 -20.42
C LEU A 539 -24.76 -3.12 -20.19
N LYS A 540 -26.04 -3.04 -19.79
CA LYS A 540 -26.69 -1.75 -19.48
C LYS A 540 -25.92 -0.93 -18.43
N CYS A 541 -25.44 -1.57 -17.36
CA CYS A 541 -24.67 -0.88 -16.33
C CYS A 541 -23.26 -0.49 -16.84
N ARG A 542 -22.66 -1.30 -17.72
CA ARG A 542 -21.39 -0.98 -18.38
C ARG A 542 -21.50 0.26 -19.27
N ASP A 543 -22.64 0.51 -19.87
CA ASP A 543 -22.86 1.68 -20.74
C ASP A 543 -23.26 2.92 -19.90
N ASP A 544 -24.21 2.76 -18.98
CA ASP A 544 -24.83 3.87 -18.24
C ASP A 544 -23.93 4.46 -17.13
N PHE A 545 -23.01 3.68 -16.56
CA PHE A 545 -22.14 4.07 -15.42
C PHE A 545 -20.65 4.18 -15.79
N SER A 546 -20.33 4.24 -17.09
CA SER A 546 -18.97 4.32 -17.61
C SER A 546 -18.34 5.71 -17.46
N PHE A 547 -17.15 5.76 -16.83
CA PHE A 547 -16.27 6.93 -16.89
C PHE A 547 -15.83 7.28 -18.33
N ASN A 548 -15.69 6.28 -19.22
CA ASN A 548 -15.24 6.53 -20.60
C ASN A 548 -16.32 7.16 -21.47
N PHE A 549 -17.60 6.93 -21.14
CA PHE A 549 -18.75 7.52 -21.84
C PHE A 549 -19.31 8.74 -21.10
N SER A 550 -18.66 9.24 -20.06
CA SER A 550 -19.18 10.37 -19.27
C SER A 550 -18.49 11.68 -19.64
N ALA A 551 -19.27 12.66 -20.07
CA ALA A 551 -18.76 14.01 -20.32
C ALA A 551 -18.16 14.64 -19.05
N LYS A 552 -17.17 15.51 -19.23
CA LYS A 552 -16.64 16.42 -18.18
C LYS A 552 -16.01 15.72 -16.95
N VAL A 553 -15.75 14.40 -16.98
CA VAL A 553 -15.02 13.69 -15.91
C VAL A 553 -13.51 13.60 -16.15
N GLY A 554 -13.06 13.73 -17.40
CA GLY A 554 -11.66 13.56 -17.79
C GLY A 554 -11.23 12.09 -17.78
N ARG A 555 -9.93 11.82 -17.61
CA ARG A 555 -9.39 10.45 -17.63
C ARG A 555 -9.46 9.71 -16.28
N THR A 556 -10.14 10.27 -15.27
CA THR A 556 -10.40 9.65 -13.95
C THR A 556 -10.89 8.20 -14.08
N ASP A 557 -10.40 7.31 -13.22
CA ASP A 557 -10.65 5.86 -13.26
C ASP A 557 -11.61 5.34 -12.20
N GLY A 558 -11.69 5.99 -11.03
CA GLY A 558 -12.51 5.59 -9.90
C GLY A 558 -11.75 4.80 -8.82
N GLU A 559 -10.60 4.22 -9.17
CA GLU A 559 -9.78 3.25 -8.41
C GLU A 559 -8.96 3.87 -7.25
N ALA A 560 -9.40 5.02 -6.74
CA ALA A 560 -8.71 5.76 -5.69
C ALA A 560 -8.71 5.06 -4.32
N PRO A 561 -9.81 4.40 -3.88
CA PRO A 561 -9.83 3.62 -2.66
C PRO A 561 -8.82 2.47 -2.67
N GLU A 562 -8.73 1.71 -3.75
CA GLU A 562 -7.92 0.50 -3.93
C GLU A 562 -6.42 0.81 -3.81
N ARG A 563 -5.97 1.89 -4.46
CA ARG A 563 -4.63 2.46 -4.27
C ARG A 563 -4.38 2.86 -2.81
N GLY A 564 -5.40 3.40 -2.16
CA GLY A 564 -5.40 3.72 -0.73
C GLY A 564 -5.30 2.48 0.17
N TRP A 565 -5.95 1.38 -0.21
CA TRP A 565 -5.99 0.12 0.52
C TRP A 565 -4.71 -0.67 0.39
N ALA A 566 -4.07 -0.69 -0.77
CA ALA A 566 -2.75 -1.28 -0.95
C ALA A 566 -1.76 -0.76 0.13
N ALA A 567 -1.78 0.55 0.43
CA ALA A 567 -0.92 1.17 1.43
C ALA A 567 -1.30 0.87 2.90
N THR A 568 -2.55 0.52 3.18
CA THR A 568 -3.06 0.28 4.55
C THR A 568 -3.29 -1.19 4.88
N ASN A 569 -3.35 -2.07 3.90
CA ASN A 569 -3.59 -3.51 4.07
C ASN A 569 -2.58 -4.20 5.01
N ALA A 570 -1.33 -3.73 5.02
CA ALA A 570 -0.30 -4.22 5.94
C ALA A 570 -0.59 -3.91 7.43
N LEU A 571 -1.47 -2.95 7.72
CA LEU A 571 -1.95 -2.65 9.09
C LEU A 571 -2.98 -3.67 9.58
N ALA A 572 -3.54 -4.53 8.72
CA ALA A 572 -4.57 -5.48 9.11
C ALA A 572 -4.11 -6.39 10.26
N ALA A 573 -2.88 -6.90 10.22
CA ALA A 573 -2.36 -7.78 11.26
C ALA A 573 -2.24 -7.08 12.63
N SER A 574 -1.68 -5.86 12.66
CA SER A 574 -1.46 -5.12 13.91
C SER A 574 -2.74 -4.50 14.49
N THR A 575 -3.67 -4.07 13.64
CA THR A 575 -4.94 -3.44 14.07
C THR A 575 -6.03 -4.44 14.44
N LYS A 576 -5.97 -5.68 13.94
CA LYS A 576 -7.00 -6.70 14.18
C LYS A 576 -7.22 -7.04 15.66
N GLU A 577 -6.15 -7.08 16.44
CA GLU A 577 -6.16 -7.42 17.88
C GLU A 577 -6.21 -6.18 18.79
N MET A 578 -6.34 -4.97 18.21
CA MET A 578 -6.50 -3.74 19.00
C MET A 578 -7.93 -3.59 19.54
N GLY A 579 -8.05 -2.89 20.68
CA GLY A 579 -9.34 -2.36 21.12
C GLY A 579 -9.88 -1.28 20.17
N PRO A 580 -11.17 -0.92 20.29
CA PRO A 580 -11.82 -0.03 19.35
C PRO A 580 -11.24 1.39 19.34
N GLY A 581 -10.88 1.96 20.49
CA GLY A 581 -10.26 3.27 20.57
C GLY A 581 -8.85 3.29 19.99
N ALA A 582 -7.99 2.38 20.48
CA ALA A 582 -6.61 2.27 20.03
C ALA A 582 -6.49 2.01 18.52
N ARG A 583 -7.42 1.25 17.94
CA ARG A 583 -7.46 1.01 16.50
C ARG A 583 -7.84 2.27 15.71
N ARG A 584 -8.89 2.98 16.11
CA ARG A 584 -9.35 4.19 15.42
C ARG A 584 -8.29 5.28 15.48
N ASP A 585 -7.72 5.54 16.65
CA ASP A 585 -6.60 6.47 16.85
C ASP A 585 -5.38 6.11 15.95
N THR A 586 -5.07 4.81 15.82
CA THR A 586 -3.96 4.32 14.99
C THR A 586 -4.24 4.50 13.50
N LEU A 587 -5.45 4.16 13.04
CA LEU A 587 -5.81 4.29 11.63
C LEU A 587 -5.91 5.76 11.20
N ASP A 588 -6.45 6.65 12.05
CA ASP A 588 -6.44 8.11 11.81
C ASP A 588 -5.02 8.67 11.64
N ASP A 589 -4.06 8.24 12.48
CA ASP A 589 -2.65 8.64 12.36
C ASP A 589 -2.04 8.18 11.03
N HIS A 590 -2.33 6.95 10.60
CA HIS A 590 -1.89 6.41 9.31
C HIS A 590 -2.56 7.07 8.10
N PHE A 591 -3.84 7.43 8.18
CA PHE A 591 -4.50 8.21 7.13
C PHE A 591 -3.97 9.64 7.09
N GLY A 592 -3.60 10.20 8.25
CA GLY A 592 -2.88 11.46 8.40
C GLY A 592 -1.55 11.49 7.65
N ASP A 593 -0.68 10.50 7.89
CA ASP A 593 0.57 10.34 7.14
C ASP A 593 0.32 10.18 5.63
N TYR A 594 -0.62 9.30 5.25
CA TYR A 594 -0.93 9.05 3.84
C TYR A 594 -1.40 10.32 3.11
N ASN A 595 -2.31 11.09 3.71
CA ASN A 595 -2.77 12.35 3.17
C ASN A 595 -1.65 13.42 3.16
N TRP A 596 -0.80 13.47 4.19
CA TRP A 596 0.34 14.39 4.23
C TRP A 596 1.34 14.13 3.10
N ARG A 597 1.70 12.85 2.88
CA ARG A 597 2.56 12.45 1.76
C ARG A 597 1.93 12.79 0.41
N LYS A 598 0.62 12.56 0.25
CA LYS A 598 -0.14 12.96 -0.95
C LYS A 598 -0.11 14.46 -1.20
N ILE A 599 -0.13 15.30 -0.15
CA ILE A 599 -0.01 16.76 -0.27
C ILE A 599 1.39 17.15 -0.76
N ILE A 600 2.46 16.62 -0.14
CA ILE A 600 3.85 16.94 -0.52
C ILE A 600 4.10 16.63 -2.00
N THR A 601 3.74 15.43 -2.46
CA THR A 601 4.00 15.01 -3.85
C THR A 601 2.96 15.52 -4.85
N LEU A 602 1.99 16.33 -4.43
CA LEU A 602 0.84 16.69 -5.28
C LEU A 602 1.24 17.53 -6.48
N ALA A 603 2.11 18.53 -6.27
CA ALA A 603 2.54 19.43 -7.34
C ALA A 603 3.29 18.68 -8.45
N GLU A 604 4.25 17.83 -8.08
CA GLU A 604 4.98 16.94 -8.99
C GLU A 604 4.05 15.98 -9.75
N THR A 605 3.12 15.36 -9.02
CA THR A 605 2.13 14.43 -9.59
C THR A 605 1.23 15.12 -10.62
N LEU A 606 0.74 16.33 -10.31
CA LEU A 606 -0.11 17.10 -11.21
C LEU A 606 0.67 17.62 -12.43
N TYR A 607 1.92 18.04 -12.25
CA TYR A 607 2.81 18.48 -13.35
C TYR A 607 3.13 17.33 -14.32
N GLY A 608 3.46 16.14 -13.81
CA GLY A 608 3.65 14.94 -14.63
C GLY A 608 2.39 14.58 -15.42
N ARG A 609 1.24 14.48 -14.73
CA ARG A 609 -0.07 14.23 -15.36
C ARG A 609 -0.45 15.29 -16.39
N LEU A 610 -0.06 16.56 -16.20
CA LEU A 610 -0.32 17.62 -17.18
C LEU A 610 0.50 17.43 -18.46
N LYS A 611 1.79 17.07 -18.36
CA LYS A 611 2.63 16.75 -19.54
C LYS A 611 2.04 15.59 -20.34
N GLU A 612 1.66 14.50 -19.66
CA GLU A 612 1.00 13.35 -20.27
C GLU A 612 -0.33 13.75 -20.94
N ALA A 613 -1.17 14.53 -20.24
CA ALA A 613 -2.46 14.96 -20.76
C ALA A 613 -2.34 15.91 -21.96
N VAL A 614 -1.34 16.80 -22.00
CA VAL A 614 -1.08 17.68 -23.15
C VAL A 614 -0.64 16.86 -24.36
N LYS A 615 0.31 15.92 -24.18
CA LYS A 615 0.75 15.02 -25.27
C LYS A 615 -0.42 14.20 -25.81
N ALA A 616 -1.10 13.46 -24.93
CA ALA A 616 -2.21 12.60 -25.33
C ALA A 616 -3.39 13.39 -25.92
N ARG A 617 -3.60 14.66 -25.53
CA ARG A 617 -4.61 15.51 -26.17
C ARG A 617 -4.26 15.83 -27.62
N LEU A 618 -2.99 16.08 -27.94
CA LEU A 618 -2.58 16.35 -29.32
C LEU A 618 -2.86 15.13 -30.20
N GLU A 619 -2.37 13.96 -29.78
CA GLU A 619 -2.56 12.67 -30.45
C GLU A 619 -4.07 12.36 -30.65
N HIS A 620 -4.87 12.35 -29.58
CA HIS A 620 -6.30 12.03 -29.70
C HIS A 620 -7.13 13.05 -30.51
N VAL A 621 -6.73 14.33 -30.54
CA VAL A 621 -7.46 15.35 -31.33
C VAL A 621 -7.15 15.20 -32.83
N GLU A 622 -5.89 14.92 -33.18
CA GLU A 622 -5.48 14.63 -34.55
C GLU A 622 -6.15 13.34 -35.07
N GLU A 623 -6.11 12.26 -34.29
CA GLU A 623 -6.79 10.99 -34.60
C GLU A 623 -8.31 11.17 -34.76
N PHE A 624 -8.95 11.91 -33.85
CA PHE A 624 -10.40 12.13 -33.90
C PHE A 624 -10.83 12.94 -35.12
N ILE A 625 -10.12 14.04 -35.43
CA ILE A 625 -10.41 14.87 -36.61
C ILE A 625 -10.17 14.06 -37.89
N GLY A 626 -9.03 13.37 -38.02
CA GLY A 626 -8.73 12.57 -39.20
C GLY A 626 -9.72 11.43 -39.42
N TYR A 627 -10.20 10.78 -38.35
CA TYR A 627 -11.25 9.77 -38.42
C TYR A 627 -12.62 10.36 -38.79
N GLU A 628 -12.96 11.53 -38.25
CA GLU A 628 -14.20 12.23 -38.58
C GLU A 628 -14.23 12.71 -40.03
N ASP A 629 -13.17 13.36 -40.51
CA ASP A 629 -13.04 13.86 -41.89
C ASP A 629 -13.17 12.71 -42.91
N ALA A 630 -12.55 11.56 -42.62
CA ALA A 630 -12.67 10.35 -43.44
C ALA A 630 -14.11 9.83 -43.49
N LEU A 631 -14.85 9.86 -42.38
CA LEU A 631 -16.27 9.46 -42.35
C LEU A 631 -17.20 10.50 -42.99
N GLN A 632 -16.89 11.79 -42.88
CA GLN A 632 -17.72 12.85 -43.49
C GLN A 632 -17.74 12.76 -45.02
N ALA A 633 -16.68 12.26 -45.65
CA ALA A 633 -16.60 12.10 -47.10
C ALA A 633 -17.72 11.21 -47.69
N GLU A 634 -18.13 10.16 -46.96
CA GLU A 634 -19.13 9.18 -47.43
C GLU A 634 -20.42 9.19 -46.57
N HIS A 635 -20.37 9.67 -45.33
CA HIS A 635 -21.42 9.50 -44.31
C HIS A 635 -21.70 10.78 -43.50
N SER A 636 -21.53 11.97 -44.08
CA SER A 636 -21.72 13.28 -43.41
C SER A 636 -23.04 13.42 -42.64
N GLU A 637 -24.18 12.99 -43.20
CA GLU A 637 -25.49 13.03 -42.52
C GLU A 637 -25.51 12.14 -41.26
N SER A 638 -24.94 10.94 -41.34
CA SER A 638 -24.83 10.00 -40.22
C SER A 638 -23.92 10.55 -39.11
N VAL A 639 -22.79 11.17 -39.48
CA VAL A 639 -21.87 11.83 -38.53
C VAL A 639 -22.57 12.99 -37.82
N HIS A 640 -23.30 13.84 -38.55
CA HIS A 640 -24.07 14.93 -37.96
C HIS A 640 -25.16 14.41 -37.02
N SER A 641 -25.95 13.42 -37.46
CA SER A 641 -27.01 12.80 -36.66
C SER A 641 -26.44 12.21 -35.37
N TRP A 642 -25.37 11.42 -35.45
CA TRP A 642 -24.71 10.82 -34.29
C TRP A 642 -24.21 11.88 -33.29
N ARG A 643 -23.59 12.96 -33.78
CA ARG A 643 -23.16 14.09 -32.95
C ARG A 643 -24.33 14.70 -32.18
N GLN A 644 -25.51 14.87 -32.80
CA GLN A 644 -26.68 15.39 -32.08
C GLN A 644 -27.15 14.42 -30.99
N ILE A 645 -27.19 13.11 -31.25
CA ILE A 645 -27.59 12.11 -30.24
C ILE A 645 -26.63 12.14 -29.04
N VAL A 646 -25.32 12.22 -29.28
CA VAL A 646 -24.31 12.34 -28.21
C VAL A 646 -24.50 13.64 -27.42
N LEU A 647 -24.63 14.80 -28.08
CA LEU A 647 -24.81 16.09 -27.39
C LEU A 647 -26.11 16.14 -26.56
N LEU A 648 -27.20 15.58 -27.07
CA LEU A 648 -28.46 15.47 -26.34
C LEU A 648 -28.29 14.61 -25.08
N TRP A 649 -27.70 13.42 -25.20
CA TRP A 649 -27.49 12.52 -24.06
C TRP A 649 -26.46 13.02 -23.04
N GLU A 650 -25.42 13.74 -23.48
CA GLU A 650 -24.50 14.43 -22.57
C GLU A 650 -25.15 15.58 -21.80
N SER A 651 -26.18 16.21 -22.37
CA SER A 651 -26.98 17.26 -21.72
C SER A 651 -28.06 16.69 -20.78
N ASP A 652 -28.64 15.55 -21.15
CA ASP A 652 -29.71 14.86 -20.43
C ASP A 652 -29.54 13.34 -20.54
N ARG A 653 -29.06 12.72 -19.46
CA ARG A 653 -28.82 11.27 -19.38
C ARG A 653 -30.10 10.43 -19.30
N THR A 654 -31.30 11.04 -19.31
CA THR A 654 -32.57 10.31 -19.45
C THR A 654 -32.89 9.98 -20.92
N GLN A 655 -32.20 10.62 -21.87
CA GLN A 655 -32.26 10.27 -23.29
C GLN A 655 -31.67 8.87 -23.55
N PRO A 656 -31.97 8.23 -24.70
CA PRO A 656 -31.34 6.97 -25.09
C PRO A 656 -29.82 7.07 -25.14
N ASN A 657 -29.12 6.12 -24.50
CA ASN A 657 -27.66 6.09 -24.47
C ASN A 657 -27.11 5.70 -25.86
N PRO A 658 -26.36 6.59 -26.56
CA PRO A 658 -25.86 6.30 -27.91
C PRO A 658 -24.81 5.18 -27.90
N PHE A 659 -24.13 4.95 -26.77
CA PHE A 659 -23.08 3.94 -26.68
C PHE A 659 -23.62 2.52 -26.43
N SER A 660 -24.92 2.38 -26.13
CA SER A 660 -25.55 1.07 -25.94
C SER A 660 -25.77 0.35 -27.29
N PRO A 661 -25.35 -0.93 -27.43
CA PRO A 661 -25.50 -1.66 -28.69
C PRO A 661 -26.97 -1.81 -29.13
N THR A 662 -27.27 -1.33 -30.33
CA THR A 662 -28.59 -1.46 -30.99
C THR A 662 -28.76 -2.77 -31.77
N LEU A 663 -27.69 -3.55 -31.91
CA LEU A 663 -27.68 -4.82 -32.65
C LEU A 663 -28.56 -5.88 -31.95
N ARG A 664 -29.41 -6.56 -32.72
CA ARG A 664 -30.11 -7.77 -32.24
C ARG A 664 -29.07 -8.83 -31.87
N SER A 665 -29.18 -9.39 -30.66
CA SER A 665 -28.39 -10.53 -30.24
C SER A 665 -28.83 -11.79 -30.99
N VAL A 666 -28.28 -12.01 -32.19
CA VAL A 666 -28.45 -13.27 -32.91
C VAL A 666 -27.63 -14.33 -32.18
N THR A 667 -28.28 -15.36 -31.65
CA THR A 667 -27.55 -16.46 -31.00
C THR A 667 -26.85 -17.31 -32.04
N GLU A 668 -25.74 -17.96 -31.68
CA GLU A 668 -25.04 -18.87 -32.59
C GLU A 668 -25.99 -19.96 -33.14
N ASN A 669 -26.90 -20.46 -32.30
CA ASN A 669 -27.93 -21.42 -32.73
C ASN A 669 -28.94 -20.82 -33.73
N ALA A 670 -29.26 -19.53 -33.64
CA ALA A 670 -30.10 -18.85 -34.63
C ALA A 670 -29.36 -18.68 -35.97
N VAL A 671 -28.06 -18.35 -35.94
CA VAL A 671 -27.21 -18.33 -37.15
C VAL A 671 -27.13 -19.71 -37.78
N ARG A 672 -26.84 -20.76 -37.01
CA ARG A 672 -26.81 -22.16 -37.48
C ARG A 672 -28.14 -22.60 -38.08
N LEU A 673 -29.26 -22.24 -37.46
CA LEU A 673 -30.61 -22.56 -37.97
C LEU A 673 -30.90 -21.86 -39.31
N GLU A 674 -30.43 -20.64 -39.50
CA GLU A 674 -30.59 -19.89 -40.74
C GLU A 674 -29.68 -20.45 -41.86
N LEU A 675 -28.42 -20.76 -41.54
CA LEU A 675 -27.51 -21.41 -42.48
C LEU A 675 -28.04 -22.78 -42.93
N ALA A 676 -28.56 -23.60 -42.00
CA ALA A 676 -29.19 -24.89 -42.33
C ALA A 676 -30.47 -24.73 -43.19
N ARG A 677 -31.21 -23.62 -43.05
CA ARG A 677 -32.33 -23.29 -43.95
C ARG A 677 -31.85 -22.94 -45.36
N GLN A 678 -30.78 -22.15 -45.48
CA GLN A 678 -30.20 -21.75 -46.76
C GLN A 678 -29.57 -22.93 -47.50
N GLU A 679 -28.88 -23.83 -46.80
CA GLU A 679 -28.31 -25.06 -47.36
C GLU A 679 -29.38 -25.99 -47.94
N LYS A 680 -30.58 -26.06 -47.33
CA LYS A 680 -31.72 -26.79 -47.88
C LYS A 680 -32.22 -26.22 -49.21
N ILE A 681 -32.05 -24.93 -49.44
CA ILE A 681 -32.50 -24.23 -50.66
C ILE A 681 -31.43 -24.30 -51.77
N ALA A 682 -30.15 -24.23 -51.39
CA ALA A 682 -29.02 -24.16 -52.33
C ALA A 682 -28.55 -25.51 -52.92
N SER A 683 -29.24 -26.63 -52.63
CA SER A 683 -28.83 -27.98 -53.00
C SER A 683 -29.00 -28.31 -54.50
N ALA A 684 -28.19 -27.69 -55.34
CA ALA A 684 -28.06 -27.97 -56.77
C ALA A 684 -26.84 -28.86 -57.12
N VAL A 685 -26.02 -29.23 -56.13
CA VAL A 685 -24.83 -30.09 -56.29
C VAL A 685 -24.80 -31.13 -55.18
N GLU A 686 -24.86 -32.42 -55.51
CA GLU A 686 -24.74 -33.52 -54.54
C GLU A 686 -23.29 -33.66 -54.03
N ILE A 687 -22.95 -32.92 -52.97
CA ILE A 687 -21.78 -33.23 -52.15
C ILE A 687 -22.24 -34.12 -50.99
N ARG A 688 -22.08 -35.44 -51.15
CA ARG A 688 -22.48 -36.43 -50.14
C ARG A 688 -21.43 -36.57 -49.03
N HIS A 689 -21.57 -35.77 -47.98
CA HIS A 689 -20.89 -35.97 -46.70
C HIS A 689 -21.81 -35.57 -45.54
N ASP A 690 -21.70 -36.24 -44.39
CA ASP A 690 -22.61 -36.08 -43.24
C ASP A 690 -22.40 -34.79 -42.42
N VAL A 691 -21.58 -33.86 -42.91
CA VAL A 691 -21.23 -32.57 -42.27
C VAL A 691 -21.39 -31.49 -43.32
N SER A 692 -22.21 -30.47 -43.09
CA SER A 692 -22.52 -29.44 -44.10
C SER A 692 -21.41 -28.40 -44.25
N PRO A 693 -21.41 -27.57 -45.33
CA PRO A 693 -20.42 -26.50 -45.51
C PRO A 693 -20.35 -25.51 -44.33
N SER A 694 -21.50 -25.06 -43.80
CA SER A 694 -21.55 -24.19 -42.64
C SER A 694 -21.06 -24.89 -41.37
N GLU A 695 -21.36 -26.18 -41.20
CA GLU A 695 -20.88 -26.96 -40.08
C GLU A 695 -19.36 -27.18 -40.15
N LEU A 696 -18.79 -27.44 -41.33
CA LEU A 696 -17.33 -27.51 -41.53
C LEU A 696 -16.64 -26.22 -41.06
N ILE A 697 -17.18 -25.05 -41.44
CA ILE A 697 -16.62 -23.76 -41.02
C ILE A 697 -16.77 -23.55 -39.52
N ALA A 698 -17.93 -23.88 -38.93
CA ALA A 698 -18.16 -23.78 -37.49
C ALA A 698 -17.23 -24.70 -36.68
N GLN A 699 -17.02 -25.95 -37.13
CA GLN A 699 -16.05 -26.87 -36.55
C GLN A 699 -14.61 -26.33 -36.68
N GLY A 700 -14.27 -25.70 -37.82
CA GLY A 700 -12.97 -25.07 -38.04
C GLY A 700 -12.68 -23.93 -37.05
N LEU A 701 -13.65 -23.04 -36.85
CA LEU A 701 -13.56 -21.93 -35.87
C LEU A 701 -13.45 -22.44 -34.43
N GLN A 702 -14.18 -23.51 -34.08
CA GLN A 702 -14.05 -24.16 -32.76
C GLN A 702 -12.68 -24.81 -32.56
N LEU A 703 -12.07 -25.34 -33.61
CA LEU A 703 -10.71 -25.89 -33.54
C LEU A 703 -9.66 -24.78 -33.39
N GLU A 704 -9.81 -23.66 -34.11
CA GLU A 704 -8.95 -22.49 -33.94
C GLU A 704 -9.04 -21.93 -32.51
N GLU A 705 -10.26 -21.77 -31.96
CA GLU A 705 -10.43 -21.35 -30.56
C GLU A 705 -9.80 -22.35 -29.57
N ALA A 706 -9.96 -23.66 -29.81
CA ALA A 706 -9.35 -24.69 -28.98
C ALA A 706 -7.81 -24.68 -29.04
N GLN A 707 -7.22 -24.41 -30.22
CA GLN A 707 -5.77 -24.24 -30.38
C GLN A 707 -5.25 -23.00 -29.66
N VAL A 708 -5.96 -21.86 -29.74
CA VAL A 708 -5.57 -20.64 -29.00
C VAL A 708 -5.62 -20.89 -27.49
N ARG A 709 -6.68 -21.53 -26.97
CA ARG A 709 -6.78 -21.92 -25.56
C ARG A 709 -5.66 -22.87 -25.14
N LEU A 710 -5.36 -23.89 -25.94
CA LEU A 710 -4.23 -24.78 -25.69
C LEU A 710 -2.89 -24.03 -25.63
N GLN A 711 -2.66 -23.05 -26.51
CA GLN A 711 -1.44 -22.24 -26.47
C GLN A 711 -1.37 -21.39 -25.18
N CYS A 712 -2.49 -20.85 -24.70
CA CYS A 712 -2.55 -20.20 -23.39
C CYS A 712 -2.26 -21.18 -22.25
N ASP A 713 -2.83 -22.38 -22.27
CA ASP A 713 -2.59 -23.42 -21.27
C ASP A 713 -1.12 -23.88 -21.26
N ILE A 714 -0.48 -24.02 -22.43
CA ILE A 714 0.96 -24.30 -22.58
C ILE A 714 1.80 -23.16 -22.00
N ASN A 715 1.49 -21.91 -22.37
CA ASN A 715 2.24 -20.74 -21.89
C ASN A 715 2.08 -20.50 -20.37
N ALA A 716 1.02 -21.02 -19.76
CA ALA A 716 0.79 -21.00 -18.32
C ALA A 716 1.60 -22.06 -17.55
N LEU A 717 2.22 -23.05 -18.24
CA LEU A 717 3.09 -24.03 -17.61
C LEU A 717 4.46 -23.42 -17.28
N GLY A 718 4.64 -22.94 -16.04
CA GLY A 718 5.94 -22.56 -15.51
C GLY A 718 6.89 -23.74 -15.31
N SER A 719 8.17 -23.47 -15.06
CA SER A 719 9.24 -24.46 -14.83
C SER A 719 8.89 -25.52 -13.77
N HIS A 720 8.16 -25.14 -12.72
CA HIS A 720 7.74 -25.97 -11.60
C HIS A 720 6.35 -26.64 -11.78
N SER A 721 5.80 -26.65 -13.00
CA SER A 721 4.49 -27.27 -13.27
C SER A 721 4.51 -28.77 -12.98
N THR A 722 3.50 -29.24 -12.26
CA THR A 722 3.35 -30.66 -11.87
C THR A 722 3.09 -31.57 -13.07
N ASP A 723 3.44 -32.85 -12.95
CA ASP A 723 3.19 -33.85 -14.01
C ASP A 723 1.71 -33.99 -14.34
N LEU A 724 0.81 -33.79 -13.36
CA LEU A 724 -0.63 -33.78 -13.58
C LEU A 724 -1.07 -32.63 -14.51
N GLN A 725 -0.51 -31.43 -14.32
CA GLN A 725 -0.76 -30.28 -15.20
C GLN A 725 -0.20 -30.51 -16.61
N ARG A 726 1.05 -31.02 -16.71
CA ARG A 726 1.68 -31.37 -18.00
C ARG A 726 0.87 -32.43 -18.76
N THR A 727 0.44 -33.49 -18.06
CA THR A 727 -0.39 -34.56 -18.63
C THR A 727 -1.74 -34.04 -19.13
N LYS A 728 -2.38 -33.12 -18.40
CA LYS A 728 -3.65 -32.51 -18.83
C LYS A 728 -3.48 -31.73 -20.14
N VAL A 729 -2.44 -30.89 -20.23
CA VAL A 729 -2.15 -30.12 -21.45
C VAL A 729 -1.80 -31.05 -22.62
N GLN A 730 -0.96 -32.08 -22.40
CA GLN A 730 -0.62 -33.06 -23.44
C GLN A 730 -1.83 -33.90 -23.90
N ALA A 731 -2.77 -34.22 -23.01
CA ALA A 731 -4.01 -34.92 -23.36
C ALA A 731 -4.96 -34.03 -24.18
N GLN A 732 -5.04 -32.74 -23.85
CA GLN A 732 -5.83 -31.75 -24.57
C GLN A 732 -5.27 -31.50 -25.98
N ASP A 733 -3.94 -31.40 -26.10
CA ASP A 733 -3.21 -31.35 -27.36
C ASP A 733 -3.50 -32.57 -28.26
N ASN A 734 -3.26 -33.79 -27.74
CA ASN A 734 -3.56 -35.04 -28.44
C ASN A 734 -5.03 -35.14 -28.91
N HIS A 735 -5.97 -34.56 -28.14
CA HIS A 735 -7.38 -34.53 -28.51
C HIS A 735 -7.69 -33.53 -29.63
N ILE A 736 -7.08 -32.34 -29.57
CA ILE A 736 -7.20 -31.31 -30.61
C ILE A 736 -6.57 -31.81 -31.92
N GLN A 737 -5.38 -32.40 -31.87
CA GLN A 737 -4.70 -32.95 -33.05
C GLN A 737 -5.56 -34.01 -33.77
N ARG A 738 -6.16 -34.96 -33.05
CA ARG A 738 -7.07 -35.96 -33.63
C ARG A 738 -8.30 -35.33 -34.28
N LYS A 739 -8.86 -34.26 -33.68
CA LYS A 739 -9.99 -33.53 -34.28
C LYS A 739 -9.58 -32.75 -35.52
N ILE A 740 -8.38 -32.15 -35.55
CA ILE A 740 -7.83 -31.49 -36.73
C ILE A 740 -7.65 -32.49 -37.86
N GLU A 741 -7.11 -33.69 -37.57
CA GLU A 741 -6.97 -34.77 -38.56
C GLU A 741 -8.33 -35.20 -39.13
N ALA A 742 -9.34 -35.44 -38.28
CA ALA A 742 -10.69 -35.76 -38.73
C ALA A 742 -11.32 -34.62 -39.57
N TRP A 743 -11.18 -33.37 -39.13
CA TRP A 743 -11.69 -32.20 -39.85
C TRP A 743 -10.97 -32.00 -41.20
N ILE A 744 -9.69 -32.32 -41.30
CA ILE A 744 -8.93 -32.31 -42.56
C ILE A 744 -9.51 -33.30 -43.57
N GLU A 745 -9.95 -34.49 -43.15
CA GLU A 745 -10.59 -35.43 -44.09
C GLU A 745 -11.89 -34.85 -44.69
N VAL A 746 -12.70 -34.15 -43.89
CA VAL A 746 -13.88 -33.43 -44.38
C VAL A 746 -13.48 -32.22 -45.26
N GLN A 747 -12.43 -31.48 -44.88
CA GLN A 747 -11.91 -30.35 -45.64
C GLN A 747 -11.48 -30.76 -47.06
N LYS A 748 -10.95 -31.98 -47.27
CA LYS A 748 -10.56 -32.45 -48.63
C LYS A 748 -11.73 -32.51 -49.60
N ILE A 749 -12.95 -32.74 -49.10
CA ILE A 749 -14.17 -32.86 -49.92
C ILE A 749 -14.63 -31.48 -50.37
N TYR A 750 -14.74 -30.53 -49.44
CA TYR A 750 -15.22 -29.17 -49.72
C TYR A 750 -14.16 -28.22 -50.28
N MET A 751 -12.87 -28.48 -50.02
CA MET A 751 -11.75 -27.62 -50.40
C MET A 751 -10.58 -28.46 -51.00
N PRO A 752 -10.79 -29.21 -52.10
CA PRO A 752 -9.83 -30.22 -52.59
C PRO A 752 -8.44 -29.67 -52.96
N ARG A 753 -8.32 -28.36 -53.30
CA ARG A 753 -7.01 -27.71 -53.52
C ARG A 753 -6.12 -27.68 -52.26
N THR A 754 -6.70 -27.74 -51.06
CA THR A 754 -5.93 -27.76 -49.80
C THR A 754 -5.05 -29.00 -49.68
N THR A 755 -5.46 -30.14 -50.24
CA THR A 755 -4.67 -31.38 -50.31
C THR A 755 -3.33 -31.15 -51.02
N LEU A 756 -3.36 -30.50 -52.19
CA LEU A 756 -2.16 -30.19 -52.97
C LEU A 756 -1.23 -29.23 -52.24
N LEU A 757 -1.79 -28.23 -51.55
CA LEU A 757 -1.02 -27.28 -50.74
C LEU A 757 -0.34 -27.98 -49.55
N ARG A 758 -1.07 -28.80 -48.79
CA ARG A 758 -0.52 -29.56 -47.66
C ARG A 758 0.58 -30.54 -48.10
N THR A 759 0.43 -31.20 -49.26
CA THR A 759 1.48 -32.07 -49.82
C THR A 759 2.75 -31.28 -50.17
N ARG A 760 2.61 -30.10 -50.80
CA ARG A 760 3.76 -29.21 -51.11
C ARG A 760 4.47 -28.70 -49.85
N MET A 761 3.73 -28.40 -48.79
CA MET A 761 4.33 -27.97 -47.51
C MET A 761 5.09 -29.11 -46.83
N LYS A 762 4.57 -30.35 -46.85
CA LYS A 762 5.26 -31.53 -46.31
C LYS A 762 6.59 -31.85 -47.02
N THR A 763 6.75 -31.45 -48.28
CA THR A 763 8.00 -31.63 -49.04
C THR A 763 9.03 -30.51 -48.84
N ALA A 764 8.70 -29.44 -48.11
CA ALA A 764 9.50 -28.20 -48.08
C ALA A 764 10.25 -27.94 -46.76
N VAL A 765 9.97 -28.67 -45.67
CA VAL A 765 10.52 -28.40 -44.33
C VAL A 765 10.87 -29.70 -43.59
N PRO A 766 12.05 -29.82 -42.95
CA PRO A 766 12.35 -30.90 -42.00
C PRO A 766 11.46 -30.82 -40.75
N LEU A 767 11.24 -31.96 -40.09
CA LEU A 767 10.31 -32.11 -38.96
C LEU A 767 10.67 -31.27 -37.72
N GLU A 768 10.17 -30.04 -37.64
CA GLU A 768 9.69 -29.48 -36.36
C GLU A 768 8.28 -30.02 -36.07
N PRO A 769 7.89 -30.14 -34.78
CA PRO A 769 6.56 -30.65 -34.42
C PRO A 769 5.45 -29.70 -34.90
N LEU A 770 4.36 -30.28 -35.40
CA LEU A 770 3.27 -29.64 -36.17
C LEU A 770 2.35 -28.71 -35.35
N TYR A 771 2.88 -27.92 -34.42
CA TYR A 771 2.12 -27.01 -33.54
C TYR A 771 1.63 -25.72 -34.20
N ARG A 772 1.91 -25.49 -35.49
CA ARG A 772 1.34 -24.36 -36.23
C ARG A 772 0.68 -24.83 -37.52
N LEU A 773 -0.66 -24.79 -37.53
CA LEU A 773 -1.35 -24.29 -38.72
C LEU A 773 -0.80 -22.87 -38.95
N GLN A 774 0.06 -22.70 -39.95
CA GLN A 774 0.39 -21.36 -40.43
C GLN A 774 -0.93 -20.67 -40.79
N ARG A 775 -1.09 -19.44 -40.29
CA ARG A 775 -2.27 -18.60 -40.49
C ARG A 775 -2.77 -18.73 -41.93
N PHE A 776 -4.07 -18.95 -42.12
CA PHE A 776 -4.67 -18.70 -43.42
C PHE A 776 -4.29 -17.28 -43.85
N PRO A 777 -3.86 -17.06 -45.12
CA PRO A 777 -3.81 -15.71 -45.63
C PRO A 777 -5.22 -15.12 -45.51
N SER A 778 -5.30 -13.91 -44.97
CA SER A 778 -6.54 -13.15 -44.84
C SER A 778 -7.35 -13.24 -46.14
N ILE A 779 -8.63 -13.56 -46.04
CA ILE A 779 -9.57 -13.40 -47.16
C ILE A 779 -9.75 -11.90 -47.36
N SER A 780 -8.83 -11.31 -48.13
CA SER A 780 -9.07 -10.02 -48.78
C SER A 780 -10.13 -10.24 -49.83
N LEU A 781 -11.35 -9.83 -49.51
CA LEU A 781 -12.41 -9.67 -50.52
C LEU A 781 -11.88 -8.71 -51.60
N PRO A 782 -11.99 -9.06 -52.90
CA PRO A 782 -11.66 -8.12 -53.96
C PRO A 782 -12.62 -6.91 -53.91
N PRO A 783 -12.19 -5.73 -54.37
CA PRO A 783 -13.03 -4.54 -54.35
C PRO A 783 -14.32 -4.75 -55.16
N HIS A 784 -15.44 -4.24 -54.62
CA HIS A 784 -16.76 -4.36 -55.23
C HIS A 784 -16.78 -3.81 -56.66
N SER A 785 -16.97 -4.68 -57.66
CA SER A 785 -17.73 -4.32 -58.86
C SER A 785 -19.20 -4.56 -58.56
N GLY A 786 -20.01 -3.50 -58.65
CA GLY A 786 -21.37 -3.49 -58.10
C GLY A 786 -22.31 -4.54 -58.71
N SER A 787 -23.03 -5.25 -57.84
CA SER A 787 -24.29 -5.93 -58.17
C SER A 787 -25.11 -6.06 -56.90
N THR A 788 -26.29 -5.46 -56.88
CA THR A 788 -27.26 -5.50 -55.78
C THR A 788 -27.74 -6.92 -55.51
N LEU A 789 -27.71 -7.37 -54.25
CA LEU A 789 -28.56 -8.45 -53.76
C LEU A 789 -28.86 -8.27 -52.27
N LEU A 790 -30.14 -8.07 -51.97
CA LEU A 790 -30.67 -8.01 -50.61
C LEU A 790 -30.61 -9.39 -49.95
N ILE A 791 -30.15 -9.43 -48.69
CA ILE A 791 -30.82 -9.99 -47.50
C ILE A 791 -30.08 -9.49 -46.25
#